data_AF-A0A9P5SRV7-F1
#
_entry.id   AF-A0A9P5SRV7-F1
#
_cell.length_a   1.000
_cell.length_b   1.000
_cell.length_c   1.000
_cell.angle_alpha   90.00
_cell.angle_beta   90.00
_cell.angle_gamma   90.00
#
_symmetry.space_group_name_H-M   'P 1'
#
loop_
_entity.id
_entity.type
_entity.pdbx_description
1 polymer ?
#
loop_
_entity_poly.entity_id
_entity_poly.type
_entity_poly.pdbx_seq_one_letter_code
_entity_poly.pdbx_strand_id
1 'polypeptide(L)'
;MSKSKSYSNIQNVEDPFDGHPYDPSNASSPRREDTDGTIYGEPLVGSSLSSKVPGITTSPRGDSIRMASPISPGSDITRSVTMPDGLSKFRKAAQATIQARRMSKFALREQGVDASDMDSIFSSIERIVDVTTVDMSQTRYTPTKGMNNQEFLEWLKQPRPEWSKVRWININGMSWDVIKEISLTYDLHQLAVEDLLHVPQRTKVDIYPKQTYIACTLLTLMEILDDGELKQVNPTAAPHGLDPELLSKRIPLERLEHYKYRYPKKAYGALRVQMEQVTIFLLEDGTLITLFQVSGESVVNPIVERLAHDYNIARKQNDASFLLQSVIDGIVDHAIPITDAFRHEINELETHVLAMPRMRFTRDLHRMTAQLSMMKRTLAPTQSLVHALRGKDARSPLTSIAKTYMSDVMDHCNTMVEDIDTMLTLCEKLINMIFNLIAYDTNESMRRLALVSIIFLPITFVAGVYGTNFTNFPELQHNISYFWIICSVVTAVVIMFIAGEWLFIEWKAASVEKRLSRREPRNVQGTGHEHRRKTAAIAVPLVLLKPWDKSSKNPGNINTPGTPPHLLSPTQAITPSSDNSAKANSYTPALDQPFDYANGTVKMRGVNLGGWLVLEPFITPSLFDPYISAGVVDEYTLCKHLGPDASRKLLEDHYASWVTEATFLRLRDLGLNHVRIPVGFWALGALAADEPYVPKVAWNYLLRAIEWARKYGIRVMVELHAAPGSQNGWNHSGKTGLINWLNGTRGAVNAQRTVGYVQQLTTFFADPAYMHVGPIMGMLNEPAAYELGAEKVMAWYMQAFDAVRQATGAGKGPWMVIHDGFLGLEAWHGFMPKADRLMMDVHQYIMFNTDLMKMTSTAQLQFACSTWGAASTSSSLEFGPTMVGEFSVAVNDCAKYLNGIGSGTRWEGTFGDVRVFPTGGSCANENDASKYSSTYKQFLKNFFEAQVEAFEQGSGWFFWNFKTESNPLWSYFDGVDQGWIPKDANNRGPGFCAANGFSLNRTLSSE
;
A
#
# COMPACT_ATOMS: atom_id res chain seq x y z
N MET A 1 -33.10 28.71 -51.18
CA MET A 1 -32.49 29.99 -51.62
C MET A 1 -30.98 29.93 -51.38
N SER A 2 -30.23 30.94 -51.85
CA SER A 2 -28.79 31.26 -51.60
C SER A 2 -27.89 30.15 -51.00
N LYS A 3 -26.99 29.51 -51.76
CA LYS A 3 -25.63 29.97 -52.15
C LYS A 3 -24.68 30.08 -50.94
N SER A 4 -23.69 29.20 -50.74
CA SER A 4 -22.41 28.94 -51.50
C SER A 4 -21.24 29.84 -51.05
N LYS A 5 -19.94 29.49 -51.10
CA LYS A 5 -19.13 28.63 -52.01
C LYS A 5 -17.81 28.23 -51.27
N SER A 6 -17.28 26.99 -51.33
CA SER A 6 -16.19 26.45 -52.21
C SER A 6 -14.77 27.01 -51.95
N TYR A 7 -13.60 26.38 -52.18
CA TYR A 7 -13.09 25.14 -52.84
C TYR A 7 -11.81 24.69 -52.05
N SER A 8 -11.28 23.46 -51.93
CA SER A 8 -11.04 22.25 -52.79
C SER A 8 -9.62 22.12 -53.39
N ASN A 9 -9.27 20.87 -53.76
CA ASN A 9 -8.04 20.35 -54.41
C ASN A 9 -6.98 19.83 -53.41
N ILE A 10 -6.54 18.56 -53.37
CA ILE A 10 -6.52 17.38 -54.29
C ILE A 10 -5.42 17.38 -55.36
N GLN A 11 -4.40 16.52 -55.16
CA GLN A 11 -3.71 15.55 -56.05
C GLN A 11 -2.42 15.08 -55.33
N ASN A 12 -2.12 13.78 -55.12
CA ASN A 12 -1.89 12.60 -56.00
C ASN A 12 -0.43 12.47 -56.47
N VAL A 13 -0.04 11.24 -56.86
CA VAL A 13 1.32 10.70 -57.19
C VAL A 13 2.01 10.07 -55.96
N GLU A 14 2.35 8.78 -55.93
CA GLU A 14 2.01 7.65 -56.83
C GLU A 14 2.08 6.30 -56.07
N ASP A 15 1.45 5.27 -56.63
CA ASP A 15 1.47 3.86 -56.20
C ASP A 15 2.02 3.02 -57.38
N PRO A 16 2.61 1.83 -57.17
CA PRO A 16 1.84 0.66 -57.60
C PRO A 16 2.04 -0.67 -56.82
N PHE A 17 0.92 -1.42 -56.68
CA PHE A 17 0.65 -2.78 -57.23
C PHE A 17 1.84 -3.71 -57.56
N ASP A 18 1.82 -5.05 -57.40
CA ASP A 18 0.84 -6.07 -56.95
C ASP A 18 1.67 -7.36 -56.62
N GLY A 19 1.18 -8.53 -56.18
CA GLY A 19 -0.17 -9.01 -55.91
C GLY A 19 -0.24 -10.56 -55.81
N HIS A 20 -0.53 -11.09 -54.62
CA HIS A 20 -1.01 -12.47 -54.35
C HIS A 20 -0.08 -13.68 -54.78
N PRO A 21 -0.56 -14.95 -54.87
CA PRO A 21 -0.29 -15.93 -53.79
C PRO A 21 0.21 -17.33 -54.25
N TYR A 22 0.60 -18.23 -53.32
CA TYR A 22 0.05 -19.61 -53.21
C TYR A 22 0.62 -20.46 -52.04
N ASP A 23 -0.05 -21.59 -51.79
CA ASP A 23 0.23 -22.69 -50.85
C ASP A 23 0.81 -23.93 -51.62
N PRO A 24 0.78 -25.19 -51.13
CA PRO A 24 1.73 -25.85 -50.22
C PRO A 24 2.66 -26.92 -50.85
N SER A 25 3.61 -27.40 -50.01
CA SER A 25 4.10 -28.81 -49.91
C SER A 25 5.19 -29.36 -50.88
N ASN A 26 5.89 -30.37 -50.34
CA ASN A 26 6.66 -31.45 -51.02
C ASN A 26 7.98 -31.07 -51.75
N ALA A 27 9.02 -31.94 -51.75
CA ALA A 27 9.25 -33.18 -51.00
C ALA A 27 10.74 -33.62 -51.03
N SER A 28 11.19 -34.37 -50.03
CA SER A 28 11.79 -35.72 -50.22
C SER A 28 12.21 -36.38 -48.89
N SER A 29 12.22 -37.71 -48.88
CA SER A 29 12.66 -38.61 -47.78
C SER A 29 13.49 -39.76 -48.44
N PRO A 30 14.11 -40.77 -47.74
CA PRO A 30 13.44 -41.63 -46.76
C PRO A 30 14.26 -42.19 -45.57
N ARG A 31 13.50 -42.86 -44.70
CA ARG A 31 13.79 -43.73 -43.54
C ARG A 31 14.97 -44.71 -43.65
N ARG A 32 15.53 -45.10 -42.49
CA ARG A 32 15.37 -46.44 -41.84
C ARG A 32 15.71 -46.32 -40.33
N GLU A 33 14.99 -46.98 -39.40
CA GLU A 33 15.17 -48.38 -38.92
C GLU A 33 16.63 -48.60 -38.43
N ASP A 34 16.93 -48.94 -37.17
CA ASP A 34 16.28 -49.95 -36.29
C ASP A 34 15.92 -49.52 -34.83
N THR A 35 15.38 -50.48 -34.05
CA THR A 35 14.93 -50.41 -32.64
C THR A 35 15.71 -51.34 -31.70
N ASP A 36 15.32 -51.29 -30.41
CA ASP A 36 15.62 -52.25 -29.32
C ASP A 36 17.03 -52.22 -28.69
N GLY A 37 17.08 -52.47 -27.37
CA GLY A 37 18.28 -52.33 -26.55
C GLY A 37 18.01 -52.25 -25.03
N THR A 38 17.17 -53.15 -24.51
CA THR A 38 16.61 -53.08 -23.16
C THR A 38 17.42 -53.81 -22.07
N ILE A 39 17.52 -53.17 -20.89
CA ILE A 39 17.33 -53.77 -19.54
C ILE A 39 18.44 -54.68 -18.93
N TYR A 40 18.70 -54.45 -17.63
CA TYR A 40 19.48 -55.21 -16.61
C TYR A 40 20.98 -55.51 -16.88
N GLY A 41 21.85 -55.63 -15.87
CA GLY A 41 21.68 -55.28 -14.44
C GLY A 41 22.57 -56.07 -13.47
N GLU A 42 23.16 -55.38 -12.47
CA GLU A 42 23.74 -55.92 -11.22
C GLU A 42 24.90 -56.96 -11.30
N PRO A 43 25.52 -57.40 -10.18
CA PRO A 43 25.64 -56.83 -8.82
C PRO A 43 27.15 -56.58 -8.47
N LEU A 44 27.75 -56.51 -7.26
CA LEU A 44 27.44 -56.79 -5.84
C LEU A 44 28.19 -55.80 -4.89
N VAL A 45 27.68 -55.65 -3.66
CA VAL A 45 28.35 -55.62 -2.31
C VAL A 45 29.85 -55.20 -2.20
N GLY A 46 30.27 -54.34 -1.27
CA GLY A 46 29.61 -53.66 -0.13
C GLY A 46 30.64 -52.90 0.75
N SER A 47 30.35 -52.32 1.93
CA SER A 47 29.12 -52.25 2.74
C SER A 47 29.23 -51.20 3.88
N SER A 48 28.15 -50.48 4.21
CA SER A 48 27.62 -50.10 5.57
C SER A 48 28.56 -49.69 6.76
N LEU A 49 28.22 -48.83 7.73
CA LEU A 49 27.12 -47.85 7.98
C LEU A 49 27.47 -46.97 9.22
N SER A 50 26.66 -45.94 9.48
CA SER A 50 26.72 -44.98 10.61
C SER A 50 26.73 -45.58 12.05
N SER A 51 27.46 -44.97 13.00
CA SER A 51 26.86 -44.17 14.13
C SER A 51 27.68 -44.03 15.44
N LYS A 52 27.40 -42.93 16.18
CA LYS A 52 27.49 -42.70 17.66
C LYS A 52 28.84 -42.46 18.39
N VAL A 53 28.69 -41.83 19.57
CA VAL A 53 29.66 -41.23 20.52
C VAL A 53 29.51 -41.98 21.88
N PRO A 54 30.58 -42.36 22.62
CA PRO A 54 31.41 -41.52 23.53
C PRO A 54 32.93 -41.84 23.46
N GLY A 55 33.88 -41.30 24.24
CA GLY A 55 33.93 -40.29 25.33
C GLY A 55 34.97 -40.67 26.42
N ILE A 56 35.39 -39.72 27.29
CA ILE A 56 36.25 -39.84 28.51
C ILE A 56 37.80 -39.65 28.35
N THR A 57 38.30 -38.60 29.05
CA THR A 57 39.61 -38.26 29.71
C THR A 57 40.93 -39.07 29.50
N THR A 58 42.16 -38.59 29.72
CA THR A 58 42.72 -37.58 30.69
C THR A 58 43.93 -36.74 30.18
N SER A 59 44.28 -35.69 30.94
CA SER A 59 45.56 -34.90 30.95
C SER A 59 46.71 -35.68 31.66
N PRO A 60 47.95 -35.17 32.02
CA PRO A 60 48.48 -33.78 31.96
C PRO A 60 50.00 -33.54 31.65
N ARG A 61 50.37 -32.24 31.44
CA ARG A 61 51.65 -31.52 31.77
C ARG A 61 53.01 -32.07 31.22
N GLY A 62 54.08 -31.27 31.08
CA GLY A 62 54.26 -29.81 31.24
C GLY A 62 55.72 -29.45 31.65
N ASP A 63 56.18 -28.25 31.26
CA ASP A 63 57.34 -27.51 31.85
C ASP A 63 58.79 -28.09 31.70
N SER A 64 59.91 -27.32 31.69
CA SER A 64 60.15 -25.89 31.37
C SER A 64 61.67 -25.50 31.29
N ILE A 65 61.98 -24.37 30.62
CA ILE A 65 62.88 -23.26 31.07
C ILE A 65 64.46 -23.34 31.06
N ARG A 66 65.08 -22.33 30.38
CA ARG A 66 66.44 -21.67 30.59
C ARG A 66 67.75 -22.48 30.32
N MET A 67 68.95 -21.90 30.11
CA MET A 67 69.43 -20.53 29.73
C MET A 67 70.80 -20.63 28.96
N ALA A 68 71.54 -19.53 28.73
CA ALA A 68 72.53 -19.42 27.62
C ALA A 68 74.02 -19.12 27.97
N SER A 69 74.93 -19.60 27.09
CA SER A 69 76.27 -19.04 26.73
C SER A 69 77.41 -19.08 27.79
N PRO A 70 78.71 -18.69 27.51
CA PRO A 70 79.36 -18.19 26.26
C PRO A 70 80.81 -18.75 25.92
N ILE A 71 81.47 -18.15 24.90
CA ILE A 71 82.95 -18.02 24.62
C ILE A 71 83.67 -19.05 23.68
N SER A 72 84.59 -18.53 22.82
CA SER A 72 85.44 -19.18 21.76
C SER A 72 86.96 -19.22 22.15
N PRO A 73 88.01 -19.62 21.33
CA PRO A 73 88.40 -19.06 20.00
C PRO A 73 89.24 -19.96 19.00
N GLY A 74 89.65 -19.40 17.84
CA GLY A 74 90.68 -19.92 16.89
C GLY A 74 90.17 -20.70 15.67
N SER A 75 90.79 -20.73 14.47
CA SER A 75 91.99 -20.05 13.89
C SER A 75 91.93 -19.94 12.33
N ASP A 76 92.89 -19.27 11.69
CA ASP A 76 92.91 -18.83 10.26
C ASP A 76 93.05 -19.89 9.14
N ILE A 77 92.69 -19.51 7.89
CA ILE A 77 93.55 -19.55 6.66
C ILE A 77 92.92 -18.78 5.47
N THR A 78 93.69 -18.52 4.40
CA THR A 78 93.60 -17.34 3.51
C THR A 78 92.82 -17.42 2.18
N ARG A 79 92.26 -16.25 1.78
CA ARG A 79 92.13 -15.68 0.40
C ARG A 79 91.39 -16.45 -0.71
N SER A 80 90.28 -15.86 -1.16
CA SER A 80 90.25 -15.11 -2.45
C SER A 80 89.20 -13.98 -2.36
N VAL A 81 89.17 -13.04 -3.31
CA VAL A 81 88.25 -11.88 -3.28
C VAL A 81 87.49 -11.72 -4.60
N THR A 82 86.17 -11.94 -4.54
CA THR A 82 85.19 -11.43 -5.51
C THR A 82 83.90 -11.08 -4.77
N MET A 83 83.52 -9.80 -4.78
CA MET A 83 82.15 -9.37 -4.46
C MET A 83 81.26 -9.69 -5.68
N PRO A 84 80.00 -10.12 -5.48
CA PRO A 84 78.96 -9.09 -5.47
C PRO A 84 77.74 -9.32 -4.54
N ASP A 85 76.97 -8.24 -4.42
CA ASP A 85 75.51 -8.21 -4.20
C ASP A 85 74.92 -8.73 -2.86
N GLY A 86 74.95 -7.86 -1.85
CA GLY A 86 74.06 -7.97 -0.68
C GLY A 86 72.62 -7.46 -0.92
N LEU A 87 72.36 -6.71 -2.00
CA LEU A 87 71.06 -6.09 -2.27
C LEU A 87 70.01 -7.12 -2.72
N SER A 88 70.37 -8.14 -3.50
CA SER A 88 69.43 -9.22 -3.83
C SER A 88 69.08 -10.10 -2.62
N LYS A 89 70.01 -10.32 -1.68
CA LYS A 89 69.69 -11.01 -0.41
C LYS A 89 68.74 -10.17 0.46
N PHE A 90 68.96 -8.86 0.57
CA PHE A 90 68.06 -7.98 1.31
C PHE A 90 66.68 -7.86 0.64
N ARG A 91 66.63 -7.76 -0.70
CA ARG A 91 65.37 -7.80 -1.47
C ARG A 91 64.64 -9.12 -1.31
N LYS A 92 65.32 -10.28 -1.36
CA LYS A 92 64.69 -11.59 -1.13
C LYS A 92 64.18 -11.75 0.32
N ALA A 93 64.93 -11.27 1.31
CA ALA A 93 64.46 -11.27 2.71
C ALA A 93 63.25 -10.34 2.91
N ALA A 94 63.24 -9.15 2.30
CA ALA A 94 62.11 -8.24 2.32
C ALA A 94 60.88 -8.83 1.58
N GLN A 95 61.07 -9.39 0.38
CA GLN A 95 60.00 -10.06 -0.37
C GLN A 95 59.45 -11.28 0.36
N ALA A 96 60.29 -12.10 0.99
CA ALA A 96 59.85 -13.21 1.85
C ALA A 96 59.08 -12.71 3.09
N THR A 97 59.47 -11.58 3.68
CA THR A 97 58.75 -10.95 4.80
C THR A 97 57.41 -10.35 4.35
N ILE A 98 57.33 -9.80 3.13
CA ILE A 98 56.11 -9.28 2.52
C ILE A 98 55.17 -10.44 2.14
N GLN A 99 55.69 -11.54 1.59
CA GLN A 99 54.92 -12.77 1.35
C GLN A 99 54.45 -13.40 2.66
N ALA A 100 55.29 -13.48 3.69
CA ALA A 100 54.90 -13.96 5.02
C ALA A 100 53.80 -13.06 5.62
N ARG A 101 53.87 -11.74 5.45
CA ARG A 101 52.79 -10.81 5.85
C ARG A 101 51.50 -11.04 5.05
N ARG A 102 51.55 -11.21 3.72
CA ARG A 102 50.37 -11.57 2.89
C ARG A 102 49.76 -12.91 3.33
N MET A 103 50.58 -13.94 3.56
CA MET A 103 50.16 -15.24 4.08
C MET A 103 49.55 -15.13 5.48
N SER A 104 50.05 -14.23 6.33
CA SER A 104 49.47 -14.00 7.67
C SER A 104 48.15 -13.24 7.64
N LYS A 105 47.92 -12.31 6.68
CA LYS A 105 46.59 -11.72 6.45
C LYS A 105 45.58 -12.80 6.03
N PHE A 106 46.00 -13.80 5.25
CA PHE A 106 45.14 -14.93 4.86
C PHE A 106 44.62 -15.80 6.03
N ALA A 107 45.24 -15.71 7.23
CA ALA A 107 44.81 -16.44 8.42
C ALA A 107 43.75 -15.69 9.26
N LEU A 108 43.46 -14.43 8.93
CA LEU A 108 42.40 -13.61 9.53
C LEU A 108 41.59 -12.95 8.41
N ARG A 109 40.60 -13.69 7.88
CA ARG A 109 39.55 -13.12 7.02
C ARG A 109 38.66 -12.21 7.86
N GLU A 110 39.01 -10.93 7.93
CA GLU A 110 38.06 -9.86 8.13
C GLU A 110 37.00 -9.94 7.00
N GLN A 111 35.75 -9.59 7.28
CA GLN A 111 34.67 -9.69 6.29
C GLN A 111 34.80 -8.57 5.25
N GLY A 112 34.69 -8.95 3.97
CA GLY A 112 34.84 -8.08 2.80
C GLY A 112 35.43 -8.85 1.61
N VAL A 113 35.38 -8.27 0.42
CA VAL A 113 35.99 -8.82 -0.81
C VAL A 113 37.18 -7.95 -1.23
N ASP A 114 38.26 -8.56 -1.72
CA ASP A 114 39.45 -7.80 -2.13
C ASP A 114 39.23 -7.08 -3.47
N ALA A 115 39.77 -5.87 -3.60
CA ALA A 115 39.66 -5.06 -4.81
C ALA A 115 40.42 -5.67 -6.01
N SER A 116 41.32 -6.64 -5.77
CA SER A 116 41.90 -7.48 -6.82
C SER A 116 40.93 -8.54 -7.37
N ASP A 117 40.00 -9.01 -6.54
CA ASP A 117 39.15 -10.17 -6.86
C ASP A 117 37.85 -9.71 -7.56
N MET A 118 37.47 -8.46 -7.29
CA MET A 118 36.33 -7.74 -7.88
C MET A 118 36.45 -7.42 -9.38
N ASP A 119 37.63 -7.57 -10.00
CA ASP A 119 37.84 -7.34 -11.44
C ASP A 119 36.89 -8.16 -12.33
N SER A 120 36.51 -9.35 -11.88
CA SER A 120 35.58 -10.23 -12.60
C SER A 120 34.13 -9.75 -12.61
N ILE A 121 33.78 -8.75 -11.78
CA ILE A 121 32.40 -8.27 -11.56
C ILE A 121 32.23 -6.84 -12.07
N PHE A 122 33.21 -5.95 -11.83
CA PHE A 122 33.06 -4.50 -12.05
C PHE A 122 33.93 -3.91 -13.17
N SER A 123 34.67 -4.73 -13.93
CA SER A 123 35.42 -4.30 -15.12
C SER A 123 34.55 -3.72 -16.26
N SER A 124 33.23 -3.83 -16.17
CA SER A 124 32.28 -3.18 -17.08
C SER A 124 31.95 -1.72 -16.72
N ILE A 125 32.39 -1.24 -15.54
CA ILE A 125 32.17 0.14 -15.10
C ILE A 125 33.34 1.02 -15.57
N GLU A 126 33.37 1.30 -16.87
CA GLU A 126 34.23 2.34 -17.45
C GLU A 126 33.40 3.62 -17.67
N ARG A 127 33.86 4.74 -17.11
CA ARG A 127 33.33 6.09 -17.39
C ARG A 127 34.47 7.09 -17.45
N ILE A 128 34.27 8.14 -18.23
CA ILE A 128 35.09 9.35 -18.14
C ILE A 128 34.85 9.96 -16.76
N VAL A 129 35.92 10.16 -15.99
CA VAL A 129 35.88 10.98 -14.76
C VAL A 129 36.53 12.34 -14.99
N ASP A 130 36.05 13.36 -14.30
CA ASP A 130 36.83 14.58 -14.02
C ASP A 130 37.39 14.46 -12.60
N VAL A 131 38.72 14.59 -12.47
CA VAL A 131 39.39 14.64 -11.16
C VAL A 131 39.96 16.02 -10.89
N THR A 132 39.49 16.62 -9.80
CA THR A 132 40.03 17.83 -9.21
C THR A 132 40.82 17.47 -7.94
N THR A 133 42.08 17.85 -7.86
CA THR A 133 42.92 17.65 -6.66
C THR A 133 43.40 18.98 -6.09
N VAL A 134 43.60 19.00 -4.77
CA VAL A 134 44.11 20.17 -4.04
C VAL A 134 45.13 19.70 -3.02
N ASP A 135 46.38 20.14 -3.17
CA ASP A 135 47.38 20.09 -2.09
C ASP A 135 47.43 21.47 -1.41
N MET A 136 47.32 21.51 -0.08
CA MET A 136 47.28 22.77 0.66
C MET A 136 47.94 22.78 2.04
N SER A 137 48.27 24.00 2.46
CA SER A 137 48.74 24.40 3.77
C SER A 137 48.21 25.80 4.10
N GLN A 138 48.50 26.30 5.31
CA GLN A 138 48.13 27.67 5.71
C GLN A 138 48.69 28.73 4.75
N THR A 139 49.88 28.51 4.18
CA THR A 139 50.60 29.49 3.35
C THR A 139 50.54 29.18 1.85
N ARG A 140 50.44 27.91 1.45
CA ARG A 140 50.48 27.50 0.04
C ARG A 140 49.24 26.69 -0.34
N TYR A 141 48.75 26.94 -1.54
CA TYR A 141 47.59 26.29 -2.13
C TYR A 141 47.95 25.90 -3.57
N THR A 142 47.59 24.69 -4.01
CA THR A 142 47.87 24.22 -5.38
C THR A 142 46.73 23.31 -5.85
N PRO A 143 45.75 23.87 -6.60
CA PRO A 143 44.68 23.09 -7.21
C PRO A 143 45.07 22.61 -8.62
N THR A 144 44.62 21.42 -8.97
CA THR A 144 44.57 20.88 -10.34
C THR A 144 43.13 20.49 -10.63
N LYS A 145 42.58 20.89 -11.79
CA LYS A 145 41.21 20.56 -12.24
C LYS A 145 41.26 19.90 -13.61
N GLY A 146 40.22 19.16 -14.00
CA GLY A 146 40.05 18.69 -15.38
C GLY A 146 40.84 17.44 -15.73
N MET A 147 41.39 16.70 -14.76
CA MET A 147 42.20 15.51 -15.05
C MET A 147 41.31 14.34 -15.44
N ASN A 148 41.57 13.74 -16.60
CA ASN A 148 40.91 12.49 -17.00
C ASN A 148 41.49 11.26 -16.27
N ASN A 149 40.87 10.08 -16.47
CA ASN A 149 41.29 8.81 -15.88
C ASN A 149 42.81 8.58 -15.97
N GLN A 150 43.42 8.72 -17.16
CA GLN A 150 44.83 8.39 -17.37
C GLN A 150 45.76 9.40 -16.71
N GLU A 151 45.47 10.69 -16.86
CA GLU A 151 46.22 11.78 -16.22
C GLU A 151 46.20 11.66 -14.70
N PHE A 152 45.05 11.33 -14.12
CA PHE A 152 44.93 11.09 -12.69
C PHE A 152 45.72 9.84 -12.24
N LEU A 153 45.67 8.74 -13.00
CA LEU A 153 46.46 7.55 -12.70
C LEU A 153 47.98 7.76 -12.87
N GLU A 154 48.43 8.77 -13.61
CA GLU A 154 49.84 9.21 -13.60
C GLU A 154 50.16 10.17 -12.45
N TRP A 155 49.24 11.09 -12.12
CA TRP A 155 49.36 11.99 -10.97
C TRP A 155 49.42 11.22 -9.64
N LEU A 156 48.61 10.16 -9.48
CA LEU A 156 48.51 9.33 -8.28
C LEU A 156 49.83 8.64 -7.91
N LYS A 157 50.71 8.42 -8.90
CA LYS A 157 52.06 7.84 -8.70
C LYS A 157 53.06 8.86 -8.12
N GLN A 158 52.72 10.15 -8.08
CA GLN A 158 53.59 11.21 -7.58
C GLN A 158 53.48 11.32 -6.05
N PRO A 159 54.61 11.36 -5.31
CA PRO A 159 54.58 11.47 -3.85
C PRO A 159 53.95 12.80 -3.43
N ARG A 160 53.21 12.78 -2.32
CA ARG A 160 52.59 13.97 -1.73
C ARG A 160 53.68 15.00 -1.37
N PRO A 161 53.56 16.27 -1.79
CA PRO A 161 54.57 17.29 -1.49
C PRO A 161 54.71 17.53 0.02
N GLU A 162 55.95 17.58 0.53
CA GLU A 162 56.24 17.67 1.98
C GLU A 162 55.58 18.86 2.71
N TRP A 163 55.24 19.93 1.97
CA TRP A 163 54.57 21.11 2.50
C TRP A 163 53.03 20.96 2.61
N SER A 164 52.44 19.94 2.00
CA SER A 164 50.98 19.73 1.92
C SER A 164 50.47 18.99 3.17
N LYS A 165 49.90 19.72 4.14
CA LYS A 165 49.30 19.13 5.36
C LYS A 165 47.87 18.65 5.14
N VAL A 166 47.16 19.18 4.14
CA VAL A 166 45.88 18.61 3.69
C VAL A 166 45.93 18.37 2.19
N ARG A 167 45.58 17.15 1.79
CA ARG A 167 45.34 16.76 0.40
C ARG A 167 43.86 16.47 0.21
N TRP A 168 43.27 16.95 -0.88
CA TRP A 168 41.91 16.62 -1.29
C TRP A 168 41.95 16.04 -2.70
N ILE A 169 41.25 14.94 -2.92
CA ILE A 169 41.04 14.32 -4.23
C ILE A 169 39.52 14.23 -4.42
N ASN A 170 39.00 14.99 -5.38
CA ASN A 170 37.60 14.93 -5.78
C ASN A 170 37.47 14.29 -7.16
N ILE A 171 36.74 13.18 -7.23
CA ILE A 171 36.42 12.47 -8.48
C ILE A 171 34.93 12.69 -8.78
N ASN A 172 34.64 13.18 -9.98
CA ASN A 172 33.28 13.29 -10.50
C ASN A 172 33.10 12.24 -11.61
N GLY A 173 32.17 11.31 -11.41
CA GLY A 173 32.03 10.08 -12.19
C GLY A 173 32.52 8.84 -11.43
N MET A 174 31.96 7.67 -11.76
CA MET A 174 32.38 6.37 -11.20
C MET A 174 32.99 5.51 -12.31
N SER A 175 34.27 5.15 -12.15
CA SER A 175 35.01 4.26 -13.07
C SER A 175 35.91 3.33 -12.27
N TRP A 176 35.90 2.04 -12.60
CA TRP A 176 36.52 0.98 -11.79
C TRP A 176 38.04 1.07 -11.74
N ASP A 177 38.68 1.41 -12.86
CA ASP A 177 40.13 1.69 -12.97
C ASP A 177 40.61 2.70 -11.92
N VAL A 178 39.89 3.83 -11.80
CA VAL A 178 40.21 4.91 -10.86
C VAL A 178 39.92 4.49 -9.42
N ILE A 179 38.76 3.88 -9.15
CA ILE A 179 38.37 3.43 -7.80
C ILE A 179 39.36 2.39 -7.25
N LYS A 180 39.76 1.42 -8.08
CA LYS A 180 40.67 0.34 -7.72
C LYS A 180 42.08 0.84 -7.40
N GLU A 181 42.67 1.68 -8.25
CA GLU A 181 44.02 2.20 -8.02
C GLU A 181 44.08 3.13 -6.80
N ILE A 182 43.02 3.89 -6.51
CA ILE A 182 42.87 4.64 -5.25
C ILE A 182 42.79 3.68 -4.06
N SER A 183 41.95 2.64 -4.14
CA SER A 183 41.80 1.62 -3.09
C SER A 183 43.12 0.97 -2.73
N LEU A 184 43.94 0.64 -3.73
CA LEU A 184 45.26 0.02 -3.56
C LEU A 184 46.31 1.02 -3.07
N THR A 185 46.25 2.28 -3.50
CA THR A 185 47.21 3.34 -3.11
C THR A 185 47.03 3.78 -1.65
N TYR A 186 45.78 3.89 -1.19
CA TYR A 186 45.44 4.43 0.14
C TYR A 186 45.06 3.37 1.19
N ASP A 187 45.17 2.06 0.89
CA ASP A 187 44.80 0.95 1.80
C ASP A 187 43.34 1.11 2.30
N LEU A 188 42.42 1.40 1.35
CA LEU A 188 40.99 1.61 1.66
C LEU A 188 40.34 0.32 2.16
N HIS A 189 39.38 0.45 3.09
CA HIS A 189 38.75 -0.70 3.71
C HIS A 189 37.84 -1.45 2.73
N GLN A 190 37.99 -2.78 2.63
CA GLN A 190 37.31 -3.60 1.62
C GLN A 190 35.78 -3.41 1.63
N LEU A 191 35.13 -3.49 2.79
CA LEU A 191 33.68 -3.21 2.92
C LEU A 191 33.29 -1.80 2.46
N ALA A 192 34.15 -0.80 2.67
CA ALA A 192 33.87 0.59 2.27
C ALA A 192 33.98 0.80 0.75
N VAL A 193 34.77 -0.03 0.06
CA VAL A 193 34.88 -0.06 -1.41
C VAL A 193 33.73 -0.87 -2.02
N GLU A 194 33.29 -1.94 -1.34
CA GLU A 194 32.07 -2.68 -1.65
C GLU A 194 30.81 -1.77 -1.51
N ASP A 195 30.70 -1.04 -0.40
CA ASP A 195 29.66 -0.03 -0.13
C ASP A 195 29.62 1.11 -1.17
N LEU A 196 30.80 1.60 -1.60
CA LEU A 196 30.95 2.62 -2.65
C LEU A 196 30.32 2.18 -3.98
N LEU A 197 30.38 0.89 -4.32
CA LEU A 197 29.83 0.34 -5.57
C LEU A 197 28.33 -0.03 -5.45
N HIS A 198 27.83 -0.27 -4.24
CA HIS A 198 26.43 -0.65 -3.99
C HIS A 198 25.47 0.56 -3.95
N VAL A 199 25.18 1.10 -5.14
CA VAL A 199 24.24 2.20 -5.37
C VAL A 199 22.80 1.69 -5.53
N PRO A 200 21.77 2.33 -4.95
CA PRO A 200 21.82 3.48 -4.06
C PRO A 200 21.93 3.07 -2.58
N GLN A 201 22.95 3.58 -1.89
CA GLN A 201 23.12 3.39 -0.46
C GLN A 201 22.39 4.46 0.37
N ARG A 202 22.02 4.12 1.62
CA ARG A 202 21.53 5.10 2.61
C ARG A 202 22.69 5.90 3.21
N THR A 203 22.44 7.17 3.55
CA THR A 203 23.40 7.99 4.30
C THR A 203 23.87 7.30 5.58
N LYS A 204 25.18 7.10 5.74
CA LYS A 204 25.79 6.44 6.90
C LYS A 204 27.24 6.90 7.12
N VAL A 205 27.81 6.55 8.28
CA VAL A 205 29.25 6.71 8.58
C VAL A 205 29.78 5.47 9.28
N ASP A 206 30.90 4.95 8.79
CA ASP A 206 31.63 3.82 9.38
C ASP A 206 33.06 4.26 9.70
N ILE A 207 33.45 4.14 10.98
CA ILE A 207 34.75 4.60 11.47
C ILE A 207 35.68 3.39 11.62
N TYR A 208 36.62 3.25 10.69
CA TYR A 208 37.65 2.22 10.68
C TYR A 208 38.96 2.72 11.33
N PRO A 209 39.88 1.82 11.73
CA PRO A 209 41.08 2.20 12.51
C PRO A 209 42.11 3.13 11.83
N LYS A 210 41.93 3.49 10.56
CA LYS A 210 42.79 4.44 9.79
C LYS A 210 42.01 5.49 8.98
N GLN A 211 40.70 5.32 8.89
CA GLN A 211 39.88 6.02 7.90
C GLN A 211 38.41 6.06 8.34
N THR A 212 37.73 7.14 8.05
CA THR A 212 36.27 7.23 8.19
C THR A 212 35.64 7.21 6.80
N TYR A 213 34.75 6.24 6.58
CA TYR A 213 33.90 6.14 5.41
C TYR A 213 32.57 6.86 5.69
N ILE A 214 32.09 7.64 4.72
CA ILE A 214 30.78 8.28 4.77
C ILE A 214 30.09 8.05 3.43
N ALA A 215 28.86 7.56 3.48
CA ALA A 215 27.92 7.64 2.36
C ALA A 215 26.94 8.79 2.61
N CYS A 216 26.72 9.59 1.58
CA CYS A 216 25.81 10.73 1.52
C CYS A 216 24.99 10.68 0.23
N THR A 217 24.02 11.60 0.10
CA THR A 217 23.26 11.77 -1.13
C THR A 217 23.14 13.25 -1.46
N LEU A 218 23.51 13.63 -2.68
CA LEU A 218 23.24 14.93 -3.25
C LEU A 218 21.85 14.91 -3.89
N LEU A 219 21.08 15.97 -3.67
CA LEU A 219 19.80 16.19 -4.35
C LEU A 219 20.03 17.16 -5.52
N THR A 220 19.53 16.78 -6.70
CA THR A 220 19.66 17.55 -7.94
C THR A 220 18.26 17.86 -8.47
N LEU A 221 17.98 19.11 -8.85
CA LEU A 221 16.68 19.50 -9.43
C LEU A 221 16.70 19.28 -10.96
N MET A 222 15.66 18.62 -11.47
CA MET A 222 15.48 18.31 -12.88
C MET A 222 14.17 18.89 -13.40
N GLU A 223 14.21 19.51 -14.58
CA GLU A 223 13.05 19.97 -15.35
C GLU A 223 12.80 18.97 -16.49
N ILE A 224 11.54 18.55 -16.68
CA ILE A 224 11.13 17.79 -17.85
C ILE A 224 10.90 18.76 -19.01
N LEU A 225 11.61 18.60 -20.11
CA LEU A 225 11.43 19.37 -21.34
C LEU A 225 10.19 18.90 -22.12
N ASP A 226 9.71 19.71 -23.07
CA ASP A 226 8.47 19.43 -23.83
C ASP A 226 8.57 18.17 -24.73
N ASP A 227 9.78 17.61 -24.91
CA ASP A 227 10.10 16.36 -25.60
C ASP A 227 10.22 15.13 -24.67
N GLY A 228 10.24 15.35 -23.35
CA GLY A 228 10.40 14.32 -22.32
C GLY A 228 11.84 14.15 -21.79
N GLU A 229 12.83 14.87 -22.32
CA GLU A 229 14.19 14.84 -21.77
C GLU A 229 14.27 15.48 -20.37
N LEU A 230 15.19 14.99 -19.53
CA LEU A 230 15.43 15.51 -18.18
C LEU A 230 16.63 16.45 -18.19
N LYS A 231 16.37 17.74 -18.01
CA LYS A 231 17.40 18.77 -17.94
C LYS A 231 17.72 19.11 -16.48
N GLN A 232 18.99 19.08 -16.11
CA GLN A 232 19.44 19.60 -14.82
C GLN A 232 19.20 21.10 -14.72
N VAL A 233 18.38 21.50 -13.75
CA VAL A 233 18.21 22.90 -13.36
C VAL A 233 19.12 23.15 -12.18
N ASN A 234 20.30 23.72 -12.45
CA ASN A 234 21.09 24.34 -11.39
C ASN A 234 20.35 25.61 -10.94
N PRO A 235 19.78 25.65 -9.71
CA PRO A 235 19.05 26.82 -9.25
C PRO A 235 20.07 27.90 -8.88
N THR A 236 20.46 28.69 -9.87
CA THR A 236 21.45 29.75 -9.70
C THR A 236 20.96 30.77 -8.67
N ALA A 237 21.72 30.90 -7.57
CA ALA A 237 21.79 32.16 -6.86
C ALA A 237 22.14 33.26 -7.89
N ALA A 238 21.54 34.44 -7.77
CA ALA A 238 21.67 35.51 -8.77
C ALA A 238 23.14 35.75 -9.18
N PRO A 239 23.43 35.85 -10.50
CA PRO A 239 24.79 35.69 -11.03
C PRO A 239 25.76 36.74 -10.50
N HIS A 240 26.80 36.27 -9.81
CA HIS A 240 27.94 37.05 -9.32
C HIS A 240 27.59 38.33 -8.53
N GLY A 241 26.71 38.16 -7.53
CA GLY A 241 26.56 39.10 -6.42
C GLY A 241 25.42 40.12 -6.58
N LEU A 242 25.08 40.74 -5.46
CA LEU A 242 24.24 41.93 -5.47
C LEU A 242 25.02 43.07 -6.12
N ASP A 243 24.44 43.67 -7.16
CA ASP A 243 24.94 44.89 -7.79
C ASP A 243 25.29 45.94 -6.70
N PRO A 244 26.53 46.47 -6.66
CA PRO A 244 26.91 47.53 -5.74
C PRO A 244 25.97 48.74 -5.79
N GLU A 245 25.34 49.02 -6.93
CA GLU A 245 24.37 50.10 -7.07
C GLU A 245 23.00 49.77 -6.43
N LEU A 246 22.63 48.48 -6.31
CA LEU A 246 21.47 48.05 -5.53
C LEU A 246 21.74 48.13 -4.02
N LEU A 247 22.95 47.76 -3.57
CA LEU A 247 23.36 47.91 -2.16
C LEU A 247 23.43 49.38 -1.70
N SER A 248 23.61 50.33 -2.62
CA SER A 248 23.57 51.77 -2.32
C SER A 248 22.17 52.28 -1.90
N LYS A 249 21.11 51.56 -2.27
CA LYS A 249 19.71 51.93 -2.03
C LYS A 249 19.18 51.10 -0.85
N ARG A 250 18.51 51.75 0.11
CA ARG A 250 17.87 51.06 1.25
C ARG A 250 16.61 50.31 0.80
N ILE A 251 16.80 49.14 0.20
CA ILE A 251 15.74 48.18 -0.13
C ILE A 251 15.18 47.60 1.18
N PRO A 252 13.86 47.60 1.42
CA PRO A 252 13.26 46.90 2.56
C PRO A 252 13.55 45.39 2.52
N LEU A 253 13.83 44.78 3.67
CA LEU A 253 14.22 43.36 3.80
C LEU A 253 13.27 42.40 3.06
N GLU A 254 11.97 42.65 3.13
CA GLU A 254 10.89 41.88 2.47
C GLU A 254 11.07 41.72 0.94
N ARG A 255 11.81 42.64 0.29
CA ARG A 255 12.10 42.57 -1.15
C ARG A 255 13.38 41.82 -1.51
N LEU A 256 14.27 41.53 -0.55
CA LEU A 256 15.51 40.81 -0.81
C LEU A 256 15.30 39.29 -0.93
N GLU A 257 14.31 38.74 -0.21
CA GLU A 257 13.95 37.30 -0.28
C GLU A 257 13.48 36.91 -1.68
N HIS A 258 12.62 37.73 -2.29
CA HIS A 258 12.07 37.57 -3.64
C HIS A 258 13.12 37.61 -4.78
N TYR A 259 14.40 37.86 -4.48
CA TYR A 259 15.47 38.03 -5.48
C TYR A 259 16.59 36.97 -5.41
N LYS A 260 16.59 36.05 -4.44
CA LYS A 260 17.70 35.08 -4.29
C LYS A 260 17.81 34.06 -5.43
N TYR A 261 16.69 33.46 -5.84
CA TYR A 261 16.64 32.37 -6.83
C TYR A 261 15.59 32.64 -7.90
N ARG A 262 15.88 32.26 -9.15
CA ARG A 262 15.00 32.52 -10.31
C ARG A 262 14.57 31.23 -10.99
N TYR A 263 13.43 30.70 -10.56
CA TYR A 263 12.84 29.46 -11.07
C TYR A 263 12.23 29.62 -12.48
N PRO A 264 12.18 28.53 -13.29
CA PRO A 264 11.55 28.55 -14.61
C PRO A 264 10.03 28.77 -14.51
N LYS A 265 9.47 29.58 -15.42
CA LYS A 265 8.05 29.98 -15.41
C LYS A 265 7.13 29.03 -16.18
N LYS A 266 7.27 27.70 -16.02
CA LYS A 266 6.50 26.72 -16.80
C LYS A 266 5.92 25.56 -15.97
N ALA A 267 4.62 25.40 -16.11
CA ALA A 267 3.81 24.18 -15.96
C ALA A 267 3.91 23.37 -14.66
N TYR A 268 2.79 23.33 -13.93
CA TYR A 268 2.55 22.47 -12.78
C TYR A 268 3.00 21.02 -13.02
N GLY A 269 3.94 20.56 -12.19
CA GLY A 269 4.51 19.22 -12.32
C GLY A 269 5.56 19.04 -13.42
N ALA A 270 6.24 20.10 -13.87
CA ALA A 270 7.48 19.95 -14.65
C ALA A 270 8.64 19.42 -13.79
N LEU A 271 8.70 19.81 -12.50
CA LEU A 271 9.83 19.50 -11.61
C LEU A 271 9.92 18.02 -11.21
N ARG A 272 11.15 17.52 -11.10
CA ARG A 272 11.55 16.27 -10.43
C ARG A 272 12.82 16.49 -9.63
N VAL A 273 13.02 15.70 -8.59
CA VAL A 273 14.31 15.61 -7.88
C VAL A 273 14.99 14.31 -8.30
N GLN A 274 16.29 14.38 -8.55
CA GLN A 274 17.17 13.23 -8.71
C GLN A 274 18.07 13.09 -7.47
N MET A 275 18.46 11.86 -7.15
CA MET A 275 19.35 11.52 -6.06
C MET A 275 20.65 10.97 -6.63
N GLU A 276 21.78 11.48 -6.17
CA GLU A 276 23.12 11.01 -6.55
C GLU A 276 23.88 10.61 -5.28
N GLN A 277 24.49 9.42 -5.27
CA GLN A 277 25.32 9.01 -4.15
C GLN A 277 26.62 9.82 -4.12
N VAL A 278 27.00 10.29 -2.94
CA VAL A 278 28.30 10.93 -2.68
C VAL A 278 29.01 10.10 -1.64
N THR A 279 30.22 9.65 -1.95
CA THR A 279 31.04 8.85 -1.03
C THR A 279 32.25 9.66 -0.60
N ILE A 280 32.57 9.63 0.70
CA ILE A 280 33.68 10.41 1.26
C ILE A 280 34.54 9.53 2.18
N PHE A 281 35.86 9.54 1.95
CA PHE A 281 36.86 8.94 2.82
C PHE A 281 37.70 10.04 3.47
N LEU A 282 37.78 10.07 4.80
CA LEU A 282 38.71 10.91 5.57
C LEU A 282 39.79 10.00 6.18
N LEU A 283 41.05 10.20 5.78
CA LEU A 283 42.19 9.38 6.17
C LEU A 283 43.04 10.04 7.29
N GLU A 284 43.69 9.23 8.13
CA GLU A 284 44.55 9.72 9.23
C GLU A 284 45.74 10.59 8.77
N ASP A 285 46.20 10.48 7.51
CA ASP A 285 47.29 11.29 6.97
C ASP A 285 46.86 12.73 6.59
N GLY A 286 45.58 13.08 6.77
CA GLY A 286 45.02 14.35 6.32
C GLY A 286 44.70 14.39 4.82
N THR A 287 44.52 13.23 4.19
CA THR A 287 43.90 13.13 2.86
C THR A 287 42.38 13.00 3.00
N LEU A 288 41.64 13.80 2.23
CA LEU A 288 40.20 13.67 1.98
C LEU A 288 39.98 13.17 0.56
N ILE A 289 39.14 12.16 0.36
CA ILE A 289 38.75 11.67 -0.96
C ILE A 289 37.23 11.77 -1.08
N THR A 290 36.73 12.46 -2.10
CA THR A 290 35.30 12.61 -2.39
C THR A 290 34.98 12.03 -3.77
N LEU A 291 33.93 11.22 -3.88
CA LEU A 291 33.45 10.65 -5.13
C LEU A 291 31.98 11.03 -5.33
N PHE A 292 31.69 11.73 -6.42
CA PHE A 292 30.35 12.13 -6.86
C PHE A 292 29.97 11.37 -8.15
N GLN A 293 28.68 11.17 -8.40
CA GLN A 293 28.22 10.40 -9.56
C GLN A 293 28.18 11.20 -10.86
N VAL A 294 27.63 12.43 -10.85
CA VAL A 294 27.53 13.30 -12.04
C VAL A 294 27.73 14.78 -11.68
N SER A 295 27.09 15.26 -10.61
CA SER A 295 26.93 16.70 -10.31
C SER A 295 27.95 17.27 -9.32
N GLY A 296 29.11 16.63 -9.09
CA GLY A 296 30.05 17.05 -8.05
C GLY A 296 30.56 18.49 -8.18
N GLU A 297 30.62 19.02 -9.40
CA GLU A 297 31.02 20.40 -9.67
C GLU A 297 30.21 21.48 -8.91
N SER A 298 28.92 21.26 -8.66
CA SER A 298 28.06 22.26 -8.00
C SER A 298 28.45 22.51 -6.54
N VAL A 299 28.96 21.47 -5.87
CA VAL A 299 29.48 21.52 -4.49
C VAL A 299 30.97 21.87 -4.47
N VAL A 300 31.75 21.29 -5.38
CA VAL A 300 33.22 21.32 -5.33
C VAL A 300 33.78 22.67 -5.78
N ASN A 301 33.30 23.24 -6.89
CA ASN A 301 33.85 24.49 -7.43
C ASN A 301 33.80 25.66 -6.41
N PRO A 302 32.66 25.93 -5.71
CA PRO A 302 32.61 26.96 -4.67
C PRO A 302 33.54 26.71 -3.47
N ILE A 303 33.89 25.47 -3.15
CA ILE A 303 34.86 25.17 -2.09
C ILE A 303 36.28 25.47 -2.58
N VAL A 304 36.65 24.99 -3.77
CA VAL A 304 37.96 25.20 -4.41
C VAL A 304 38.24 26.69 -4.65
N GLU A 305 37.23 27.48 -5.02
CA GLU A 305 37.36 28.93 -5.15
C GLU A 305 37.55 29.61 -3.78
N ARG A 306 36.76 29.23 -2.77
CA ARG A 306 36.89 29.77 -1.40
C ARG A 306 38.25 29.44 -0.76
N LEU A 307 38.88 28.30 -1.10
CA LEU A 307 40.21 27.91 -0.61
C LEU A 307 41.38 28.69 -1.26
N ALA A 308 41.18 29.28 -2.44
CA ALA A 308 42.20 30.11 -3.09
C ALA A 308 42.57 31.35 -2.25
N HIS A 309 41.71 31.77 -1.34
CA HIS A 309 41.91 32.93 -0.48
C HIS A 309 42.53 32.56 0.89
N ASP A 310 43.70 33.11 1.18
CA ASP A 310 44.47 32.95 2.42
C ASP A 310 43.69 33.33 3.70
N TYR A 311 42.64 34.16 3.58
CA TYR A 311 41.80 34.54 4.70
C TYR A 311 40.74 33.49 5.07
N ASN A 312 40.51 32.46 4.24
CA ASN A 312 39.49 31.44 4.44
C ASN A 312 39.74 30.57 5.68
N ILE A 313 38.66 30.19 6.38
CA ILE A 313 38.75 29.45 7.65
C ILE A 313 39.29 28.02 7.44
N ALA A 314 38.83 27.28 6.43
CA ALA A 314 39.29 25.91 6.17
C ALA A 314 40.80 25.86 5.89
N ARG A 315 41.31 26.77 5.04
CA ARG A 315 42.75 26.89 4.74
C ARG A 315 43.56 27.34 5.96
N LYS A 316 43.02 28.20 6.83
CA LYS A 316 43.64 28.58 8.10
C LYS A 316 43.70 27.43 9.12
N GLN A 317 42.65 26.63 9.26
CA GLN A 317 42.70 25.44 10.12
C GLN A 317 43.68 24.39 9.57
N ASN A 318 43.79 24.30 8.24
CA ASN A 318 44.70 23.38 7.57
C ASN A 318 44.49 21.93 8.08
N ASP A 319 43.21 21.54 8.09
CA ASP A 319 42.68 20.31 8.66
C ASP A 319 41.68 19.66 7.68
N ALA A 320 41.90 18.39 7.36
CA ALA A 320 41.03 17.62 6.47
C ALA A 320 39.64 17.39 7.08
N SER A 321 39.51 17.37 8.41
CA SER A 321 38.21 17.22 9.08
C SER A 321 37.33 18.46 8.97
N PHE A 322 37.93 19.66 8.87
CA PHE A 322 37.22 20.89 8.52
C PHE A 322 36.79 20.88 7.05
N LEU A 323 37.65 20.40 6.14
CA LEU A 323 37.29 20.29 4.73
C LEU A 323 36.14 19.30 4.50
N LEU A 324 36.12 18.18 5.24
CA LEU A 324 34.98 17.26 5.29
C LEU A 324 33.69 17.98 5.71
N GLN A 325 33.73 18.83 6.74
CA GLN A 325 32.58 19.67 7.10
C GLN A 325 32.16 20.53 5.91
N SER A 326 33.09 21.24 5.27
CA SER A 326 32.78 22.15 4.15
C SER A 326 32.21 21.43 2.90
N VAL A 327 32.45 20.13 2.74
CA VAL A 327 31.82 19.29 1.70
C VAL A 327 30.40 18.87 2.10
N ILE A 328 30.18 18.39 3.33
CA ILE A 328 28.83 17.99 3.81
C ILE A 328 27.90 19.22 3.86
N ASP A 329 28.42 20.35 4.34
CA ASP A 329 27.85 21.70 4.29
C ASP A 329 27.32 22.03 2.90
N GLY A 330 28.20 21.98 1.88
CA GLY A 330 27.81 22.23 0.49
C GLY A 330 26.80 21.23 -0.10
N ILE A 331 26.77 19.98 0.36
CA ILE A 331 25.76 18.98 -0.04
C ILE A 331 24.38 19.32 0.54
N VAL A 332 24.31 19.73 1.82
CA VAL A 332 23.06 20.13 2.48
C VAL A 332 22.55 21.45 1.89
N ASP A 333 23.42 22.46 1.75
CA ASP A 333 23.07 23.76 1.18
C ASP A 333 22.56 23.67 -0.26
N HIS A 334 23.03 22.69 -1.06
CA HIS A 334 22.53 22.49 -2.43
C HIS A 334 21.04 22.12 -2.47
N ALA A 335 20.51 21.50 -1.42
CA ALA A 335 19.11 21.12 -1.32
C ALA A 335 18.19 22.24 -0.77
N ILE A 336 18.74 23.35 -0.23
CA ILE A 336 17.95 24.53 0.18
C ILE A 336 17.16 25.12 -1.01
N PRO A 337 17.78 25.52 -2.14
CA PRO A 337 17.05 26.12 -3.25
C PRO A 337 16.10 25.14 -3.97
N ILE A 338 16.27 23.83 -3.76
CA ILE A 338 15.35 22.78 -4.22
C ILE A 338 14.10 22.77 -3.33
N THR A 339 14.27 22.85 -2.01
CA THR A 339 13.19 22.93 -1.02
C THR A 339 12.36 24.21 -1.23
N ASP A 340 13.04 25.35 -1.45
CA ASP A 340 12.41 26.62 -1.82
C ASP A 340 11.58 26.53 -3.12
N ALA A 341 12.03 25.75 -4.12
CA ALA A 341 11.31 25.56 -5.39
C ALA A 341 9.95 24.86 -5.18
N PHE A 342 9.93 23.77 -4.39
CA PHE A 342 8.68 23.09 -4.03
C PHE A 342 7.77 23.97 -3.19
N ARG A 343 8.33 24.79 -2.28
CA ARG A 343 7.55 25.75 -1.48
C ARG A 343 6.85 26.80 -2.35
N HIS A 344 7.52 27.31 -3.38
CA HIS A 344 6.89 28.24 -4.33
C HIS A 344 5.79 27.57 -5.17
N GLU A 345 6.05 26.39 -5.74
CA GLU A 345 5.12 25.63 -6.58
C GLU A 345 3.83 25.25 -5.82
N ILE A 346 3.94 24.87 -4.54
CA ILE A 346 2.78 24.52 -3.69
C ILE A 346 1.95 25.77 -3.36
N ASN A 347 2.58 26.92 -3.08
CA ASN A 347 1.87 28.17 -2.81
C ASN A 347 1.13 28.73 -4.05
N GLU A 348 1.69 28.53 -5.25
CA GLU A 348 0.99 28.81 -6.50
C GLU A 348 -0.22 27.86 -6.69
N LEU A 349 -0.06 26.56 -6.42
CA LEU A 349 -1.18 25.61 -6.46
C LEU A 349 -2.27 25.94 -5.42
N GLU A 350 -1.93 26.33 -4.19
CA GLU A 350 -2.88 26.79 -3.18
C GLU A 350 -3.74 27.94 -3.72
N THR A 351 -3.09 28.96 -4.29
CA THR A 351 -3.76 30.11 -4.89
C THR A 351 -4.72 29.70 -6.01
N HIS A 352 -4.33 28.73 -6.85
CA HIS A 352 -5.17 28.24 -7.95
C HIS A 352 -6.31 27.34 -7.48
N VAL A 353 -6.11 26.54 -6.43
CA VAL A 353 -7.14 25.71 -5.77
C VAL A 353 -8.21 26.58 -5.11
N LEU A 354 -7.79 27.65 -4.42
CA LEU A 354 -8.69 28.64 -3.81
C LEU A 354 -9.51 29.42 -4.86
N ALA A 355 -8.93 29.68 -6.03
CA ALA A 355 -9.60 30.42 -7.11
C ALA A 355 -10.54 29.56 -7.98
N MET A 356 -10.17 28.32 -8.28
CA MET A 356 -10.99 27.36 -9.05
C MET A 356 -10.63 25.91 -8.68
N PRO A 357 -11.38 25.23 -7.78
CA PRO A 357 -11.11 23.84 -7.43
C PRO A 357 -11.30 22.92 -8.65
N ARG A 358 -10.33 22.04 -8.92
CA ARG A 358 -10.38 21.06 -10.02
C ARG A 358 -9.64 19.78 -9.65
N MET A 359 -10.24 18.63 -9.94
CA MET A 359 -9.66 17.30 -9.66
C MET A 359 -8.25 17.09 -10.23
N ARG A 360 -7.87 17.74 -11.33
CA ARG A 360 -6.51 17.64 -11.88
C ARG A 360 -5.41 18.01 -10.86
N PHE A 361 -5.70 18.96 -9.96
CA PHE A 361 -4.72 19.46 -9.01
C PHE A 361 -4.41 18.45 -7.89
N THR A 362 -5.30 17.48 -7.58
CA THR A 362 -4.98 16.45 -6.57
C THR A 362 -3.85 15.56 -7.05
N ARG A 363 -3.85 15.16 -8.33
CA ARG A 363 -2.75 14.40 -8.97
C ARG A 363 -1.41 15.14 -8.85
N ASP A 364 -1.43 16.45 -9.11
CA ASP A 364 -0.22 17.27 -9.12
C ASP A 364 0.31 17.46 -7.68
N LEU A 365 -0.58 17.66 -6.69
CA LEU A 365 -0.24 17.65 -5.26
C LEU A 365 0.29 16.29 -4.78
N HIS A 366 -0.35 15.16 -5.15
CA HIS A 366 0.15 13.82 -4.82
C HIS A 366 1.54 13.55 -5.37
N ARG A 367 1.86 14.04 -6.59
CA ARG A 367 3.22 13.97 -7.14
C ARG A 367 4.21 14.80 -6.31
N MET A 368 3.83 15.99 -5.86
CA MET A 368 4.67 16.80 -4.97
C MET A 368 4.88 16.10 -3.61
N THR A 369 3.83 15.52 -3.01
CA THR A 369 3.91 14.70 -1.80
C THR A 369 4.90 13.54 -1.96
N ALA A 370 4.92 12.86 -3.10
CA ALA A 370 5.86 11.77 -3.38
C ALA A 370 7.32 12.26 -3.49
N GLN A 371 7.56 13.40 -4.16
CA GLN A 371 8.89 14.00 -4.28
C GLN A 371 9.42 14.54 -2.94
N LEU A 372 8.60 15.29 -2.19
CA LEU A 372 8.92 15.77 -0.84
C LEU A 372 9.19 14.61 0.13
N SER A 373 8.38 13.54 0.07
CA SER A 373 8.61 12.33 0.87
C SER A 373 9.93 11.65 0.53
N MET A 374 10.40 11.73 -0.71
CA MET A 374 11.72 11.25 -1.11
C MET A 374 12.82 12.16 -0.56
N MET A 375 12.72 13.48 -0.73
CA MET A 375 13.67 14.45 -0.16
C MET A 375 13.83 14.25 1.35
N LYS A 376 12.73 14.08 2.10
CA LYS A 376 12.76 13.81 3.54
C LYS A 376 13.50 12.51 3.88
N ARG A 377 13.20 11.40 3.18
CA ARG A 377 13.87 10.10 3.40
C ARG A 377 15.37 10.16 3.16
N THR A 378 15.84 11.11 2.36
CA THR A 378 17.25 11.30 2.02
C THR A 378 17.96 12.29 2.94
N LEU A 379 17.29 13.39 3.34
CA LEU A 379 17.85 14.42 4.22
C LEU A 379 17.85 14.03 5.70
N ALA A 380 16.77 13.43 6.23
CA ALA A 380 16.69 13.09 7.65
C ALA A 380 17.81 12.15 8.15
N PRO A 381 18.27 11.13 7.39
CA PRO A 381 19.46 10.36 7.73
C PRO A 381 20.74 11.19 7.91
N THR A 382 20.88 12.35 7.24
CA THR A 382 22.02 13.26 7.43
C THR A 382 22.09 13.80 8.86
N GLN A 383 20.96 13.99 9.54
CA GLN A 383 20.93 14.34 10.98
C GLN A 383 21.69 13.29 11.82
N SER A 384 21.50 12.00 11.51
CA SER A 384 22.17 10.89 12.20
C SER A 384 23.67 10.82 11.89
N LEU A 385 24.06 11.05 10.64
CA LEU A 385 25.46 11.19 10.22
C LEU A 385 26.17 12.32 10.98
N VAL A 386 25.57 13.51 10.99
CA VAL A 386 26.11 14.72 11.63
C VAL A 386 26.19 14.52 13.15
N HIS A 387 25.23 13.81 13.76
CA HIS A 387 25.29 13.41 15.17
C HIS A 387 26.46 12.46 15.47
N ALA A 388 26.65 11.41 14.66
CA ALA A 388 27.74 10.44 14.83
C ALA A 388 29.11 11.10 14.68
N LEU A 389 29.30 11.95 13.66
CA LEU A 389 30.55 12.71 13.46
C LEU A 389 30.86 13.66 14.64
N ARG A 390 29.85 14.30 15.22
CA ARG A 390 29.99 15.18 16.41
C ARG A 390 30.18 14.41 17.73
N GLY A 391 30.18 13.08 17.72
CA GLY A 391 30.24 12.21 18.90
C GLY A 391 31.33 12.58 19.93
N LYS A 392 31.03 12.33 21.22
CA LYS A 392 31.93 12.64 22.35
C LYS A 392 33.06 11.62 22.54
N ASP A 393 32.99 10.47 21.89
CA ASP A 393 33.97 9.41 22.04
C ASP A 393 35.33 9.77 21.44
N ALA A 394 36.40 9.20 22.01
CA ALA A 394 37.78 9.39 21.60
C ALA A 394 38.14 8.80 20.21
N ARG A 395 37.13 8.34 19.45
CA ARG A 395 37.24 7.83 18.07
C ARG A 395 36.64 8.76 17.00
N SER A 396 35.99 9.86 17.41
CA SER A 396 35.41 10.80 16.44
C SER A 396 36.52 11.51 15.65
N PRO A 397 36.47 11.52 14.29
CA PRO A 397 37.55 11.99 13.43
C PRO A 397 37.59 13.51 13.25
N LEU A 398 36.67 14.26 13.87
CA LEU A 398 36.55 15.71 13.72
C LEU A 398 37.35 16.46 14.80
N THR A 399 38.06 17.51 14.39
CA THR A 399 38.64 18.49 15.32
C THR A 399 37.53 19.25 16.06
N SER A 400 37.84 19.82 17.23
CA SER A 400 36.88 20.58 18.05
C SER A 400 36.23 21.75 17.29
N ILE A 401 36.99 22.39 16.39
CA ILE A 401 36.50 23.46 15.52
C ILE A 401 35.57 22.88 14.45
N ALA A 402 35.95 21.80 13.75
CA ALA A 402 35.07 21.14 12.79
C ALA A 402 33.75 20.66 13.44
N LYS A 403 33.78 20.09 14.65
CA LYS A 403 32.58 19.73 15.43
C LYS A 403 31.66 20.92 15.76
N THR A 404 32.22 22.13 15.84
CA THR A 404 31.47 23.36 16.10
C THR A 404 30.70 23.78 14.84
N TYR A 405 31.36 23.88 13.68
CA TYR A 405 30.71 24.20 12.40
C TYR A 405 29.76 23.09 11.92
N MET A 406 30.02 21.84 12.28
CA MET A 406 29.11 20.71 12.08
C MET A 406 27.78 20.84 12.86
N SER A 407 27.63 21.87 13.71
CA SER A 407 26.33 22.25 14.30
C SER A 407 25.45 23.00 13.30
N ASP A 408 26.03 23.93 12.53
CA ASP A 408 25.36 24.76 11.52
C ASP A 408 24.68 23.87 10.46
N VAL A 409 25.44 22.87 9.98
CA VAL A 409 24.99 21.80 9.08
C VAL A 409 23.81 20.99 9.66
N MET A 410 23.76 20.79 10.97
CA MET A 410 22.62 20.15 11.64
C MET A 410 21.39 21.05 11.59
N ASP A 411 21.55 22.34 11.90
CA ASP A 411 20.44 23.27 12.05
C ASP A 411 19.84 23.63 10.69
N HIS A 412 20.65 23.73 9.63
CA HIS A 412 20.17 23.75 8.23
C HIS A 412 19.36 22.48 7.90
N CYS A 413 19.92 21.30 8.17
CA CYS A 413 19.27 20.01 7.87
C CYS A 413 17.93 19.82 8.63
N ASN A 414 17.88 20.21 9.91
CA ASN A 414 16.67 20.22 10.74
C ASN A 414 15.60 21.14 10.13
N THR A 415 15.95 22.40 9.86
CA THR A 415 15.04 23.41 9.29
C THR A 415 14.43 22.90 7.99
N MET A 416 15.23 22.31 7.10
CA MET A 416 14.75 21.77 5.82
C MET A 416 13.81 20.57 5.99
N VAL A 417 14.06 19.69 6.96
CA VAL A 417 13.16 18.55 7.26
C VAL A 417 11.82 19.04 7.83
N GLU A 418 11.83 20.08 8.67
CA GLU A 418 10.61 20.71 9.21
C GLU A 418 9.82 21.49 8.15
N ASP A 419 10.50 22.19 7.23
CA ASP A 419 9.89 22.83 6.05
C ASP A 419 9.22 21.78 5.13
N ILE A 420 9.88 20.65 4.90
CA ILE A 420 9.34 19.54 4.09
C ILE A 420 8.11 18.91 4.76
N ASP A 421 8.11 18.69 6.08
CA ASP A 421 6.92 18.21 6.79
C ASP A 421 5.76 19.22 6.77
N THR A 422 6.08 20.52 6.84
CA THR A 422 5.09 21.59 6.71
C THR A 422 4.47 21.59 5.31
N MET A 423 5.27 21.43 4.25
CA MET A 423 4.79 21.32 2.87
C MET A 423 3.99 20.04 2.61
N LEU A 424 4.41 18.89 3.14
CA LEU A 424 3.64 17.63 3.07
C LEU A 424 2.24 17.81 3.70
N THR A 425 2.20 18.41 4.89
CA THR A 425 0.96 18.73 5.61
C THR A 425 0.09 19.73 4.83
N LEU A 426 0.69 20.69 4.11
CA LEU A 426 -0.03 21.64 3.26
C LEU A 426 -0.66 20.92 2.04
N CYS A 427 0.08 20.07 1.34
CA CYS A 427 -0.48 19.26 0.23
C CYS A 427 -1.70 18.44 0.66
N GLU A 428 -1.66 17.77 1.82
CA GLU A 428 -2.80 17.03 2.36
C GLU A 428 -4.00 17.93 2.65
N LYS A 429 -3.78 19.12 3.24
CA LYS A 429 -4.85 20.12 3.48
C LYS A 429 -5.46 20.63 2.17
N LEU A 430 -4.65 20.89 1.15
CA LEU A 430 -5.11 21.34 -0.17
C LEU A 430 -5.93 20.26 -0.89
N ILE A 431 -5.52 18.98 -0.82
CA ILE A 431 -6.30 17.86 -1.37
C ILE A 431 -7.67 17.77 -0.69
N ASN A 432 -7.71 17.82 0.64
CA ASN A 432 -8.97 17.84 1.41
C ASN A 432 -9.83 19.07 1.09
N MET A 433 -9.21 20.24 0.87
CA MET A 433 -9.91 21.46 0.48
C MET A 433 -10.52 21.36 -0.94
N ILE A 434 -9.84 20.74 -1.90
CA ILE A 434 -10.39 20.46 -3.24
C ILE A 434 -11.67 19.63 -3.11
N PHE A 435 -11.65 18.52 -2.36
CA PHE A 435 -12.84 17.68 -2.18
C PHE A 435 -13.99 18.43 -1.49
N ASN A 436 -13.72 19.19 -0.42
CA ASN A 436 -14.74 19.97 0.28
C ASN A 436 -15.35 21.08 -0.58
N LEU A 437 -14.55 21.79 -1.40
CA LEU A 437 -15.05 22.82 -2.31
C LEU A 437 -15.86 22.23 -3.47
N ILE A 438 -15.43 21.09 -4.03
CA ILE A 438 -16.21 20.37 -5.05
C ILE A 438 -17.55 19.90 -4.47
N ALA A 439 -17.57 19.36 -3.24
CA ALA A 439 -18.81 18.98 -2.55
C ALA A 439 -19.73 20.16 -2.26
N TYR A 440 -19.18 21.35 -1.99
CA TYR A 440 -19.95 22.58 -1.86
C TYR A 440 -20.57 23.02 -3.19
N ASP A 441 -19.79 23.06 -4.28
CA ASP A 441 -20.28 23.47 -5.60
C ASP A 441 -21.29 22.48 -6.21
N THR A 442 -21.16 21.17 -5.95
CA THR A 442 -22.18 20.19 -6.36
C THR A 442 -23.46 20.36 -5.55
N ASN A 443 -23.39 20.56 -4.23
CA ASN A 443 -24.56 20.85 -3.39
C ASN A 443 -25.26 22.15 -3.80
N GLU A 444 -24.51 23.21 -4.12
CA GLU A 444 -25.08 24.47 -4.62
C GLU A 444 -25.71 24.31 -6.02
N SER A 445 -25.08 23.53 -6.90
CA SER A 445 -25.64 23.22 -8.22
C SER A 445 -26.93 22.40 -8.12
N MET A 446 -26.97 21.41 -7.23
CA MET A 446 -28.17 20.63 -6.92
C MET A 446 -29.27 21.49 -6.31
N ARG A 447 -28.94 22.45 -5.43
CA ARG A 447 -29.90 23.42 -4.88
C ARG A 447 -30.54 24.28 -5.97
N ARG A 448 -29.75 24.75 -6.94
CA ARG A 448 -30.23 25.53 -8.10
C ARG A 448 -31.13 24.69 -9.01
N LEU A 449 -30.73 23.45 -9.32
CA LEU A 449 -31.54 22.53 -10.13
C LEU A 449 -32.86 22.18 -9.44
N ALA A 450 -32.83 21.89 -8.14
CA ALA A 450 -34.03 21.60 -7.35
C ALA A 450 -35.02 22.77 -7.34
N LEU A 451 -34.55 24.02 -7.20
CA LEU A 451 -35.40 25.21 -7.26
C LEU A 451 -36.10 25.35 -8.63
N VAL A 452 -35.40 25.05 -9.73
CA VAL A 452 -36.00 24.99 -11.07
C VAL A 452 -37.05 23.87 -11.15
N SER A 453 -36.73 22.66 -10.67
CA SER A 453 -37.65 21.52 -10.68
C SER A 453 -38.92 21.75 -9.85
N ILE A 454 -38.83 22.41 -8.69
CA ILE A 454 -40.00 22.70 -7.83
C ILE A 454 -40.98 23.66 -8.54
N ILE A 455 -40.48 24.60 -9.34
CA ILE A 455 -41.32 25.53 -10.12
C ILE A 455 -42.00 24.78 -11.29
N PHE A 456 -41.24 23.97 -12.04
CA PHE A 456 -41.76 23.36 -13.27
C PHE A 456 -42.58 22.07 -13.06
N LEU A 457 -42.23 21.20 -12.11
CA LEU A 457 -42.87 19.90 -11.95
C LEU A 457 -44.40 19.98 -11.73
N PRO A 458 -44.95 20.90 -10.90
CA PRO A 458 -46.39 21.09 -10.78
C PRO A 458 -47.06 21.56 -12.09
N ILE A 459 -46.38 22.41 -12.87
CA ILE A 459 -46.87 22.91 -14.17
C ILE A 459 -46.86 21.77 -15.19
N THR A 460 -45.80 20.95 -15.22
CA THR A 460 -45.69 19.75 -16.06
C THR A 460 -46.76 18.72 -15.69
N PHE A 461 -47.09 18.55 -14.41
CA PHE A 461 -48.19 17.69 -13.98
C PHE A 461 -49.55 18.18 -14.51
N VAL A 462 -49.87 19.47 -14.35
CA VAL A 462 -51.11 20.06 -14.90
C VAL A 462 -51.16 19.92 -16.42
N ALA A 463 -50.06 20.20 -17.13
CA ALA A 463 -49.96 19.97 -18.57
C ALA A 463 -50.15 18.50 -18.98
N GLY A 464 -49.65 17.56 -18.17
CA GLY A 464 -49.86 16.13 -18.37
C GLY A 464 -51.32 15.70 -18.22
N VAL A 465 -52.01 16.14 -17.16
CA VAL A 465 -53.43 15.81 -16.90
C VAL A 465 -54.36 16.39 -17.98
N TYR A 466 -54.07 17.60 -18.49
CA TYR A 466 -54.80 18.16 -19.63
C TYR A 466 -54.37 17.59 -21.00
N GLY A 467 -53.23 16.89 -21.07
CA GLY A 467 -52.74 16.18 -22.26
C GLY A 467 -53.23 14.73 -22.39
N THR A 468 -53.87 14.18 -21.36
CA THR A 468 -54.41 12.80 -21.38
C THR A 468 -55.83 12.71 -21.95
N ASN A 469 -56.06 11.72 -22.82
CA ASN A 469 -57.31 11.50 -23.55
C ASN A 469 -58.45 10.92 -22.67
N PHE A 470 -58.93 11.68 -21.68
CA PHE A 470 -60.09 11.29 -20.88
C PHE A 470 -61.41 11.59 -21.59
N THR A 471 -62.35 10.64 -21.57
CA THR A 471 -63.68 10.77 -22.20
C THR A 471 -64.74 11.40 -21.28
N ASN A 472 -64.58 11.28 -19.96
CA ASN A 472 -65.48 11.84 -18.94
C ASN A 472 -64.67 12.70 -17.94
N PHE A 473 -64.26 13.90 -18.36
CA PHE A 473 -63.60 14.89 -17.50
C PHE A 473 -64.23 16.28 -17.76
N PRO A 474 -65.15 16.76 -16.90
CA PRO A 474 -65.92 17.99 -17.12
C PRO A 474 -65.06 19.23 -17.44
N GLU A 475 -63.89 19.31 -16.82
CA GLU A 475 -62.95 20.43 -16.89
C GLU A 475 -62.35 20.64 -18.30
N LEU A 476 -62.45 19.66 -19.20
CA LEU A 476 -62.09 19.79 -20.62
C LEU A 476 -63.14 20.56 -21.46
N GLN A 477 -64.33 20.83 -20.92
CA GLN A 477 -65.35 21.63 -21.62
C GLN A 477 -65.10 23.15 -21.54
N HIS A 478 -64.05 23.58 -20.83
CA HIS A 478 -63.66 24.98 -20.73
C HIS A 478 -62.64 25.40 -21.80
N ASN A 479 -62.70 26.68 -22.19
CA ASN A 479 -61.82 27.24 -23.21
C ASN A 479 -60.36 27.33 -22.72
N ILE A 480 -59.39 27.37 -23.64
CA ILE A 480 -57.93 27.23 -23.37
C ILE A 480 -57.36 28.30 -22.43
N SER A 481 -58.06 29.42 -22.23
CA SER A 481 -57.73 30.43 -21.22
C SER A 481 -57.86 29.91 -19.79
N TYR A 482 -58.76 28.95 -19.52
CA TYR A 482 -58.96 28.34 -18.20
C TYR A 482 -57.71 27.57 -17.73
N PHE A 483 -57.07 26.83 -18.64
CA PHE A 483 -55.81 26.13 -18.39
C PHE A 483 -54.71 27.10 -17.92
N TRP A 484 -54.52 28.23 -18.62
CA TRP A 484 -53.50 29.22 -18.25
C TRP A 484 -53.81 29.96 -16.94
N ILE A 485 -55.09 30.11 -16.57
CA ILE A 485 -55.49 30.61 -15.25
C ILE A 485 -55.09 29.61 -14.16
N ILE A 486 -55.34 28.31 -14.33
CA ILE A 486 -54.92 27.28 -13.38
C ILE A 486 -53.39 27.26 -13.25
N CYS A 487 -52.65 27.20 -14.35
CA CYS A 487 -51.19 27.19 -14.35
C CYS A 487 -50.58 28.42 -13.67
N SER A 488 -51.13 29.61 -13.88
CA SER A 488 -50.63 30.84 -13.23
C SER A 488 -50.95 30.89 -11.73
N VAL A 489 -52.13 30.42 -11.29
CA VAL A 489 -52.47 30.28 -9.86
C VAL A 489 -51.57 29.26 -9.17
N VAL A 490 -51.34 28.08 -9.77
CA VAL A 490 -50.43 27.06 -9.23
C VAL A 490 -49.00 27.63 -9.11
N THR A 491 -48.52 28.32 -10.14
CA THR A 491 -47.19 28.96 -10.13
C THR A 491 -47.06 30.00 -9.01
N ALA A 492 -48.09 30.84 -8.83
CA ALA A 492 -48.10 31.86 -7.77
C ALA A 492 -48.11 31.25 -6.36
N VAL A 493 -48.85 30.16 -6.14
CA VAL A 493 -48.86 29.42 -4.86
C VAL A 493 -47.50 28.79 -4.57
N VAL A 494 -46.86 28.15 -5.57
CA VAL A 494 -45.52 27.56 -5.42
C VAL A 494 -44.47 28.64 -5.10
N ILE A 495 -44.48 29.77 -5.81
CA ILE A 495 -43.57 30.89 -5.54
C ILE A 495 -43.79 31.48 -4.13
N MET A 496 -45.05 31.66 -3.71
CA MET A 496 -45.35 32.11 -2.34
C MET A 496 -44.92 31.11 -1.27
N PHE A 497 -44.96 29.80 -1.53
CA PHE A 497 -44.48 28.78 -0.60
C PHE A 497 -42.94 28.86 -0.45
N ILE A 498 -42.21 28.91 -1.57
CA ILE A 498 -40.74 29.06 -1.58
C ILE A 498 -40.32 30.35 -0.87
N ALA A 499 -40.93 31.48 -1.20
CA ALA A 499 -40.64 32.77 -0.57
C ALA A 499 -41.06 32.79 0.91
N GLY A 500 -42.15 32.12 1.27
CA GLY A 500 -42.64 31.99 2.64
C GLY A 500 -41.66 31.23 3.55
N GLU A 501 -41.12 30.10 3.09
CA GLU A 501 -40.07 29.40 3.84
C GLU A 501 -38.80 30.25 3.96
N TRP A 502 -38.38 30.94 2.90
CA TRP A 502 -37.19 31.80 2.92
C TRP A 502 -37.31 32.93 3.96
N LEU A 503 -38.43 33.66 3.93
CA LEU A 503 -38.75 34.71 4.90
C LEU A 503 -38.90 34.16 6.33
N PHE A 504 -39.41 32.93 6.50
CA PHE A 504 -39.52 32.28 7.80
C PHE A 504 -38.16 31.84 8.36
N ILE A 505 -37.22 31.44 7.51
CA ILE A 505 -35.84 31.11 7.88
C ILE A 505 -35.08 32.38 8.30
N GLU A 506 -35.14 33.46 7.51
CA GLU A 506 -34.54 34.75 7.90
C GLU A 506 -35.17 35.30 9.19
N TRP A 507 -36.50 35.25 9.31
CA TRP A 507 -37.21 35.67 10.51
C TRP A 507 -36.81 34.85 11.75
N LYS A 508 -36.61 33.53 11.62
CA LYS A 508 -36.07 32.68 12.68
C LYS A 508 -34.64 33.08 13.05
N ALA A 509 -33.75 33.28 12.07
CA ALA A 509 -32.36 33.66 12.32
C ALA A 509 -32.28 35.01 13.07
N ALA A 510 -32.98 36.04 12.57
CA ALA A 510 -33.06 37.35 13.22
C ALA A 510 -33.74 37.29 14.61
N SER A 511 -34.71 36.39 14.80
CA SER A 511 -35.36 36.17 16.10
C SER A 511 -34.46 35.45 17.11
N VAL A 512 -33.58 34.55 16.66
CA VAL A 512 -32.56 33.92 17.51
C VAL A 512 -31.50 34.95 17.91
N GLU A 513 -30.99 35.76 16.98
CA GLU A 513 -30.01 36.81 17.31
C GLU A 513 -30.59 37.88 18.26
N LYS A 514 -31.88 38.25 18.09
CA LYS A 514 -32.62 39.10 19.06
C LYS A 514 -32.90 38.44 20.42
N ARG A 515 -32.83 37.10 20.53
CA ARG A 515 -32.95 36.39 21.82
C ARG A 515 -31.60 36.24 22.52
N LEU A 516 -30.52 36.05 21.76
CA LEU A 516 -29.15 35.99 22.29
C LEU A 516 -28.70 37.36 22.84
N SER A 517 -28.93 38.44 22.08
CA SER A 517 -28.62 39.82 22.50
C SER A 517 -29.45 40.35 23.68
N ARG A 518 -30.46 39.60 24.15
CA ARG A 518 -31.24 39.89 25.37
C ARG A 518 -30.80 39.09 26.60
N ARG A 519 -29.72 38.29 26.51
CA ARG A 519 -29.25 37.41 27.58
C ARG A 519 -27.88 37.76 28.19
N GLU A 520 -27.25 38.86 27.78
CA GLU A 520 -26.06 39.38 28.46
C GLU A 520 -26.47 40.12 29.77
N PRO A 521 -25.94 39.73 30.94
CA PRO A 521 -26.16 40.47 32.18
C PRO A 521 -25.26 41.72 32.20
N ARG A 522 -25.83 42.87 32.61
CA ARG A 522 -25.04 44.08 32.92
C ARG A 522 -24.20 43.84 34.18
N ASN A 523 -22.91 43.52 34.02
CA ASN A 523 -21.77 44.07 34.78
C ASN A 523 -20.50 43.21 34.58
N VAL A 524 -19.47 43.78 33.94
CA VAL A 524 -18.11 44.00 34.49
C VAL A 524 -17.50 45.17 33.70
N GLN A 525 -16.90 46.15 34.38
CA GLN A 525 -15.97 47.11 33.76
C GLN A 525 -14.54 46.64 34.05
N GLY A 526 -13.68 46.50 33.03
CA GLY A 526 -12.31 46.02 33.24
C GLY A 526 -11.50 45.77 31.96
N THR A 527 -10.93 46.85 31.40
CA THR A 527 -9.66 46.91 30.64
C THR A 527 -9.20 45.74 29.75
N GLY A 528 -8.95 46.03 28.46
CA GLY A 528 -8.05 45.22 27.60
C GLY A 528 -8.65 44.88 26.23
N HIS A 529 -7.95 45.23 25.14
CA HIS A 529 -8.34 44.85 23.79
C HIS A 529 -7.74 43.50 23.40
N GLU A 530 -8.55 42.59 22.87
CA GLU A 530 -8.13 41.73 21.75
C GLU A 530 -9.33 41.36 20.85
N HIS A 531 -9.05 40.95 19.62
CA HIS A 531 -10.07 40.77 18.57
C HIS A 531 -10.70 39.36 18.61
N ARG A 532 -12.03 39.25 18.50
CA ARG A 532 -12.75 37.97 18.52
C ARG A 532 -14.05 37.99 17.72
N ARG A 533 -14.20 37.05 16.78
CA ARG A 533 -15.46 36.55 16.16
C ARG A 533 -15.10 35.42 15.18
N LYS A 534 -15.85 34.32 15.05
CA LYS A 534 -17.07 33.88 15.78
C LYS A 534 -17.21 32.35 15.59
N THR A 535 -17.07 31.54 16.65
CA THR A 535 -17.40 30.10 16.60
C THR A 535 -18.82 29.90 17.11
N ALA A 536 -19.69 29.23 16.34
CA ALA A 536 -21.10 29.04 16.69
C ALA A 536 -21.34 27.60 17.19
N ALA A 537 -21.41 27.41 18.51
CA ALA A 537 -21.85 26.15 19.10
C ALA A 537 -23.38 26.09 19.14
N ILE A 538 -23.98 25.02 18.59
CA ILE A 538 -25.42 24.75 18.68
C ILE A 538 -25.65 23.75 19.81
N ALA A 539 -26.37 24.17 20.86
CA ALA A 539 -26.74 23.30 21.97
C ALA A 539 -28.14 22.70 21.76
N VAL A 540 -28.25 21.38 21.92
CA VAL A 540 -29.52 20.64 21.89
C VAL A 540 -30.13 20.58 23.30
N PRO A 541 -31.43 20.85 23.50
CA PRO A 541 -32.03 20.87 24.83
C PRO A 541 -32.28 19.45 25.38
N LEU A 542 -31.91 19.24 26.64
CA LEU A 542 -32.14 18.00 27.37
C LEU A 542 -33.63 17.84 27.74
N VAL A 543 -34.23 16.67 27.45
CA VAL A 543 -35.58 16.31 27.92
C VAL A 543 -35.49 15.25 29.00
N LEU A 544 -36.11 15.52 30.15
CA LEU A 544 -36.13 14.62 31.30
C LEU A 544 -37.20 13.53 31.14
N LEU A 545 -36.80 12.27 31.28
CA LEU A 545 -37.71 11.15 31.52
C LEU A 545 -37.37 10.49 32.86
N LYS A 546 -38.40 10.21 33.66
CA LYS A 546 -38.31 9.42 34.90
C LYS A 546 -38.54 7.93 34.61
N PRO A 547 -38.01 7.02 35.43
CA PRO A 547 -38.13 5.57 35.19
C PRO A 547 -39.57 5.07 35.36
N TRP A 548 -39.93 4.06 34.57
CA TRP A 548 -41.11 3.21 34.79
C TRP A 548 -40.72 1.91 35.53
N ASP A 549 -41.68 1.29 36.19
CA ASP A 549 -41.49 0.28 37.24
C ASP A 549 -41.37 -1.19 36.75
N LYS A 550 -40.94 -2.09 37.65
CA LYS A 550 -40.73 -3.54 37.45
C LYS A 550 -41.97 -4.38 37.80
N SER A 551 -42.57 -5.13 36.88
CA SER A 551 -43.55 -6.18 37.28
C SER A 551 -43.84 -7.33 36.29
N SER A 552 -42.98 -8.36 36.26
CA SER A 552 -43.32 -9.79 36.07
C SER A 552 -42.03 -10.61 36.24
N LYS A 553 -41.85 -11.59 37.14
CA LYS A 553 -42.64 -12.77 37.62
C LYS A 553 -42.73 -13.94 36.63
N ASN A 554 -41.68 -14.76 36.70
CA ASN A 554 -41.49 -16.20 36.43
C ASN A 554 -42.29 -16.94 35.34
N PRO A 555 -41.64 -17.85 34.58
CA PRO A 555 -42.30 -18.77 33.65
C PRO A 555 -42.93 -19.99 34.37
N GLY A 556 -43.83 -20.69 33.68
CA GLY A 556 -44.39 -21.99 34.07
C GLY A 556 -44.03 -23.09 33.05
N ASN A 557 -43.73 -24.30 33.55
CA ASN A 557 -43.34 -25.46 32.74
C ASN A 557 -44.47 -25.99 31.83
N ILE A 558 -44.12 -26.39 30.59
CA ILE A 558 -44.69 -27.60 29.95
C ILE A 558 -43.58 -28.39 29.23
N ASN A 559 -43.28 -29.57 29.81
CA ASN A 559 -42.81 -30.84 29.23
C ASN A 559 -41.81 -30.89 28.04
N THR A 560 -40.63 -31.48 28.31
CA THR A 560 -39.81 -32.24 27.35
C THR A 560 -40.47 -33.56 26.95
N PRO A 561 -40.13 -34.13 25.78
CA PRO A 561 -39.24 -35.31 25.84
C PRO A 561 -38.15 -35.34 24.73
N GLY A 562 -37.02 -35.99 25.03
CA GLY A 562 -35.94 -36.24 24.06
C GLY A 562 -34.58 -35.82 24.60
N THR A 563 -33.78 -36.77 25.10
CA THR A 563 -32.43 -36.51 25.60
C THR A 563 -31.48 -36.19 24.44
N PRO A 564 -30.78 -35.03 24.44
CA PRO A 564 -29.76 -34.77 23.43
C PRO A 564 -28.58 -35.75 23.54
N PRO A 565 -27.92 -36.12 22.43
CA PRO A 565 -26.65 -36.85 22.50
C PRO A 565 -25.57 -35.99 23.19
N HIS A 566 -24.58 -36.65 23.78
CA HIS A 566 -23.57 -36.01 24.63
C HIS A 566 -22.87 -34.81 23.95
N LEU A 567 -23.12 -33.61 24.47
CA LEU A 567 -22.39 -32.40 24.13
C LEU A 567 -20.92 -32.54 24.59
N LEU A 568 -19.98 -32.51 23.64
CA LEU A 568 -18.56 -32.39 23.93
C LEU A 568 -18.28 -31.01 24.55
N SER A 569 -17.40 -30.97 25.55
CA SER A 569 -17.14 -29.72 26.30
C SER A 569 -16.38 -28.67 25.46
N PRO A 570 -16.56 -27.36 25.69
CA PRO A 570 -15.88 -26.30 24.93
C PRO A 570 -14.34 -26.35 24.98
N THR A 571 -13.78 -27.07 25.96
CA THR A 571 -12.35 -27.22 26.24
C THR A 571 -11.74 -28.53 25.72
N GLN A 572 -12.52 -29.37 25.03
CA GLN A 572 -12.06 -30.69 24.62
C GLN A 572 -11.21 -30.62 23.34
N ALA A 573 -9.96 -31.12 23.41
CA ALA A 573 -9.09 -31.19 22.26
C ALA A 573 -9.69 -32.11 21.18
N ILE A 574 -9.77 -31.59 19.95
CA ILE A 574 -10.32 -32.30 18.80
C ILE A 574 -9.18 -33.03 18.11
N THR A 575 -9.16 -34.36 18.20
CA THR A 575 -8.35 -35.18 17.30
C THR A 575 -9.00 -35.13 15.92
N PRO A 576 -8.30 -34.65 14.86
CA PRO A 576 -8.91 -34.56 13.54
C PRO A 576 -9.22 -35.95 12.97
N SER A 577 -10.40 -36.11 12.37
CA SER A 577 -10.75 -37.35 11.66
C SER A 577 -9.88 -37.55 10.41
N SER A 578 -9.49 -38.79 10.13
CA SER A 578 -8.75 -39.18 8.93
C SER A 578 -9.65 -39.55 7.74
N ASP A 579 -10.97 -39.55 7.90
CA ASP A 579 -11.92 -39.93 6.84
C ASP A 579 -12.29 -38.74 5.94
N ASN A 580 -11.64 -38.67 4.78
CA ASN A 580 -11.92 -37.70 3.72
C ASN A 580 -12.76 -38.28 2.55
N SER A 581 -13.40 -39.44 2.74
CA SER A 581 -14.19 -40.12 1.69
C SER A 581 -15.57 -39.50 1.43
N ALA A 582 -16.00 -38.58 2.30
CA ALA A 582 -17.27 -37.90 2.19
C ALA A 582 -17.33 -36.93 0.99
N LYS A 583 -18.53 -36.78 0.42
CA LYS A 583 -18.87 -35.85 -0.68
C LYS A 583 -20.14 -35.06 -0.35
N ALA A 584 -20.15 -33.76 -0.66
CA ALA A 584 -21.30 -32.88 -0.41
C ALA A 584 -22.58 -33.32 -1.15
N ASN A 585 -22.44 -33.75 -2.41
CA ASN A 585 -23.56 -34.13 -3.28
C ASN A 585 -23.08 -35.09 -4.39
N SER A 586 -23.96 -35.45 -5.32
CA SER A 586 -23.64 -36.33 -6.46
C SER A 586 -22.76 -35.69 -7.53
N TYR A 587 -22.69 -34.36 -7.59
CA TYR A 587 -21.96 -33.61 -8.61
C TYR A 587 -20.52 -33.26 -8.18
N THR A 588 -20.26 -33.23 -6.87
CA THR A 588 -18.98 -32.79 -6.29
C THR A 588 -18.10 -34.01 -5.95
N PRO A 589 -16.80 -34.02 -6.32
CA PRO A 589 -15.86 -35.04 -5.88
C PRO A 589 -15.75 -35.13 -4.35
N ALA A 590 -15.48 -36.32 -3.82
CA ALA A 590 -15.15 -36.52 -2.40
C ALA A 590 -13.91 -35.71 -1.98
N LEU A 591 -13.71 -35.47 -0.69
CA LEU A 591 -12.63 -34.59 -0.19
C LEU A 591 -11.23 -35.14 -0.46
N ASP A 592 -11.09 -36.47 -0.50
CA ASP A 592 -9.85 -37.14 -0.92
C ASP A 592 -9.52 -36.98 -2.41
N GLN A 593 -10.49 -36.60 -3.25
CA GLN A 593 -10.32 -36.36 -4.68
C GLN A 593 -9.96 -34.89 -5.00
N PRO A 594 -9.21 -34.63 -6.08
CA PRO A 594 -8.94 -33.27 -6.53
C PRO A 594 -10.22 -32.54 -6.96
N PHE A 595 -10.23 -31.22 -6.77
CA PHE A 595 -11.22 -30.30 -7.30
C PHE A 595 -10.48 -29.32 -8.23
N ASP A 596 -10.91 -29.20 -9.49
CA ASP A 596 -10.31 -28.25 -10.44
C ASP A 596 -11.00 -26.90 -10.32
N TYR A 597 -10.30 -25.94 -9.71
CA TYR A 597 -10.78 -24.57 -9.54
C TYR A 597 -10.59 -23.68 -10.77
N ALA A 598 -9.77 -24.07 -11.76
CA ALA A 598 -9.42 -23.23 -12.90
C ALA A 598 -10.29 -23.52 -14.13
N ASN A 599 -10.41 -24.80 -14.49
CA ASN A 599 -11.11 -25.26 -15.69
C ASN A 599 -12.22 -26.27 -15.39
N GLY A 600 -12.48 -26.56 -14.11
CA GLY A 600 -13.48 -27.52 -13.68
C GLY A 600 -14.90 -27.21 -14.18
N THR A 601 -15.59 -28.26 -14.61
CA THR A 601 -17.01 -28.26 -14.95
C THR A 601 -17.89 -28.10 -13.71
N VAL A 602 -17.42 -28.59 -12.56
CA VAL A 602 -18.01 -28.37 -11.24
C VAL A 602 -17.50 -27.04 -10.68
N LYS A 603 -18.40 -26.15 -10.29
CA LYS A 603 -18.06 -24.83 -9.74
C LYS A 603 -18.17 -24.80 -8.22
N MET A 604 -17.50 -23.85 -7.59
CA MET A 604 -17.74 -23.52 -6.18
C MET A 604 -19.14 -22.94 -6.05
N ARG A 605 -19.96 -23.56 -5.19
CA ARG A 605 -21.32 -23.13 -4.84
C ARG A 605 -21.39 -23.13 -3.34
N GLY A 606 -21.24 -21.95 -2.74
CA GLY A 606 -21.06 -21.82 -1.31
C GLY A 606 -21.80 -20.65 -0.67
N VAL A 607 -21.64 -20.56 0.64
CA VAL A 607 -22.06 -19.41 1.45
C VAL A 607 -20.91 -18.98 2.33
N ASN A 608 -20.97 -17.74 2.75
CA ASN A 608 -20.16 -17.22 3.83
C ASN A 608 -20.74 -17.62 5.19
N LEU A 609 -19.86 -17.75 6.19
CA LEU A 609 -20.22 -17.89 7.60
C LEU A 609 -19.88 -16.59 8.38
N GLY A 610 -20.25 -15.45 7.82
CA GLY A 610 -20.10 -14.11 8.38
C GLY A 610 -20.91 -13.87 9.66
N GLY A 611 -20.53 -12.83 10.41
CA GLY A 611 -21.00 -12.55 11.76
C GLY A 611 -20.68 -13.65 12.80
N TRP A 612 -19.82 -14.63 12.46
CA TRP A 612 -19.43 -15.73 13.34
C TRP A 612 -18.13 -15.43 14.09
N LEU A 613 -16.97 -15.80 13.52
CA LEU A 613 -15.65 -15.68 14.15
C LEU A 613 -15.04 -14.27 14.02
N VAL A 614 -15.74 -13.39 13.31
CA VAL A 614 -15.62 -11.93 13.35
C VAL A 614 -17.05 -11.39 13.48
N LEU A 615 -17.28 -10.45 14.38
CA LEU A 615 -18.62 -9.92 14.67
C LEU A 615 -18.98 -8.72 13.81
N GLU A 616 -20.23 -8.70 13.35
CA GLU A 616 -20.74 -7.68 12.44
C GLU A 616 -22.12 -7.17 12.89
N PRO A 617 -22.25 -5.87 13.24
CA PRO A 617 -23.49 -5.28 13.75
C PRO A 617 -24.74 -5.49 12.89
N PHE A 618 -24.62 -5.70 11.58
CA PHE A 618 -25.78 -5.89 10.70
C PHE A 618 -26.24 -7.34 10.57
N ILE A 619 -25.34 -8.28 10.83
CA ILE A 619 -25.62 -9.71 10.82
C ILE A 619 -26.13 -10.15 12.20
N THR A 620 -25.55 -9.59 13.27
CA THR A 620 -25.82 -9.93 14.68
C THR A 620 -26.11 -8.71 15.57
N PRO A 621 -27.06 -7.81 15.21
CA PRO A 621 -27.38 -6.60 15.98
C PRO A 621 -27.69 -6.85 17.46
N SER A 622 -28.21 -8.01 17.85
CA SER A 622 -28.52 -8.35 19.25
C SER A 622 -27.31 -8.30 20.18
N LEU A 623 -26.11 -8.58 19.66
CA LEU A 623 -24.85 -8.51 20.41
C LEU A 623 -24.39 -7.07 20.68
N PHE A 624 -24.83 -6.12 19.86
CA PHE A 624 -24.39 -4.73 19.89
C PHE A 624 -25.43 -3.79 20.52
N ASP A 625 -26.72 -3.99 20.24
CA ASP A 625 -27.85 -3.16 20.71
C ASP A 625 -27.75 -2.72 22.19
N PRO A 626 -27.39 -3.59 23.17
CA PRO A 626 -27.27 -3.19 24.57
C PRO A 626 -26.17 -2.15 24.85
N TYR A 627 -25.13 -2.10 24.01
CA TYR A 627 -23.88 -1.38 24.25
C TYR A 627 -23.65 -0.16 23.35
N ILE A 628 -24.52 0.08 22.35
CA ILE A 628 -24.44 1.25 21.46
C ILE A 628 -24.42 2.56 22.27
N SER A 629 -25.19 2.64 23.35
CA SER A 629 -25.22 3.80 24.26
C SER A 629 -23.89 4.08 24.98
N ALA A 630 -22.98 3.11 25.03
CA ALA A 630 -21.62 3.21 25.56
C ALA A 630 -20.55 3.44 24.47
N GLY A 631 -20.95 3.65 23.22
CA GLY A 631 -20.04 3.90 22.08
C GLY A 631 -19.46 2.64 21.44
N VAL A 632 -20.10 1.48 21.63
CA VAL A 632 -19.71 0.23 20.95
C VAL A 632 -20.26 0.22 19.52
N VAL A 633 -19.38 -0.02 18.54
CA VAL A 633 -19.68 0.01 17.09
C VAL A 633 -19.09 -1.17 16.29
N ASP A 634 -18.16 -1.92 16.88
CA ASP A 634 -17.38 -3.00 16.25
C ASP A 634 -16.86 -4.00 17.31
N GLU A 635 -16.21 -5.10 16.90
CA GLU A 635 -15.69 -6.10 17.84
C GLU A 635 -14.58 -5.54 18.76
N TYR A 636 -13.73 -4.64 18.26
CA TYR A 636 -12.68 -3.97 19.03
C TYR A 636 -13.25 -3.17 20.21
N THR A 637 -14.28 -2.35 19.96
CA THR A 637 -14.96 -1.53 20.97
C THR A 637 -15.83 -2.36 21.89
N LEU A 638 -16.49 -3.42 21.40
CA LEU A 638 -17.23 -4.37 22.22
C LEU A 638 -16.31 -5.08 23.22
N CYS A 639 -15.18 -5.62 22.75
CA CYS A 639 -14.21 -6.30 23.61
C CYS A 639 -13.57 -5.33 24.62
N LYS A 640 -13.29 -4.10 24.20
CA LYS A 640 -12.77 -3.03 25.08
C LYS A 640 -13.77 -2.56 26.13
N HIS A 641 -15.07 -2.56 25.82
CA HIS A 641 -16.13 -2.18 26.75
C HIS A 641 -16.39 -3.24 27.82
N LEU A 642 -16.45 -4.52 27.41
CA LEU A 642 -16.75 -5.65 28.29
C LEU A 642 -15.55 -6.11 29.13
N GLY A 643 -14.33 -6.00 28.59
CA GLY A 643 -13.14 -6.57 29.20
C GLY A 643 -13.03 -8.09 28.99
N PRO A 644 -11.83 -8.67 29.18
CA PRO A 644 -11.45 -9.97 28.60
C PRO A 644 -12.36 -11.14 28.99
N ASP A 645 -12.78 -11.24 30.25
CA ASP A 645 -13.57 -12.39 30.74
C ASP A 645 -15.03 -12.33 30.28
N ALA A 646 -15.63 -11.14 30.27
CA ALA A 646 -16.99 -10.95 29.79
C ALA A 646 -17.08 -11.05 28.25
N SER A 647 -16.08 -10.52 27.54
CA SER A 647 -15.92 -10.73 26.10
C SER A 647 -15.73 -12.21 25.77
N ARG A 648 -14.87 -12.92 26.51
CA ARG A 648 -14.66 -14.36 26.33
C ARG A 648 -15.97 -15.11 26.43
N LYS A 649 -16.74 -14.87 27.50
CA LYS A 649 -18.02 -15.53 27.68
C LYS A 649 -19.00 -15.22 26.54
N LEU A 650 -19.17 -13.94 26.19
CA LEU A 650 -20.10 -13.54 25.12
C LEU A 650 -19.74 -14.19 23.77
N LEU A 651 -18.45 -14.23 23.43
CA LEU A 651 -17.97 -14.87 22.20
C LEU A 651 -18.09 -16.40 22.26
N GLU A 652 -17.81 -17.04 23.40
CA GLU A 652 -17.97 -18.50 23.56
C GLU A 652 -19.46 -18.91 23.48
N ASP A 653 -20.38 -18.16 24.08
CA ASP A 653 -21.84 -18.38 24.01
C ASP A 653 -22.39 -18.14 22.58
N HIS A 654 -21.91 -17.09 21.89
CA HIS A 654 -22.27 -16.80 20.49
C HIS A 654 -21.72 -17.85 19.53
N TYR A 655 -20.41 -18.12 19.58
CA TYR A 655 -19.76 -19.03 18.62
C TYR A 655 -20.30 -20.46 18.73
N ALA A 656 -20.76 -20.90 19.92
CA ALA A 656 -21.38 -22.19 20.13
C ALA A 656 -22.82 -22.32 19.58
N SER A 657 -23.51 -21.21 19.34
CA SER A 657 -24.92 -21.18 18.93
C SER A 657 -25.15 -20.67 17.49
N TRP A 658 -24.26 -19.82 16.98
CA TRP A 658 -24.43 -19.18 15.68
C TRP A 658 -24.24 -20.12 14.48
N VAL A 659 -23.16 -20.90 14.48
CA VAL A 659 -22.89 -21.99 13.53
C VAL A 659 -22.80 -23.30 14.30
N THR A 660 -23.48 -24.32 13.80
CA THR A 660 -23.55 -25.64 14.43
C THR A 660 -23.41 -26.74 13.38
N GLU A 661 -23.30 -28.00 13.80
CA GLU A 661 -23.35 -29.15 12.90
C GLU A 661 -24.61 -29.18 12.02
N ALA A 662 -25.75 -28.73 12.57
CA ALA A 662 -27.01 -28.61 11.83
C ALA A 662 -26.95 -27.55 10.72
N THR A 663 -26.07 -26.54 10.85
CA THR A 663 -25.78 -25.59 9.77
C THR A 663 -25.14 -26.32 8.58
N PHE A 664 -24.09 -27.10 8.81
CA PHE A 664 -23.41 -27.85 7.75
C PHE A 664 -24.29 -28.94 7.12
N LEU A 665 -25.11 -29.63 7.93
CA LEU A 665 -26.13 -30.54 7.44
C LEU A 665 -27.10 -29.85 6.47
N ARG A 666 -27.62 -28.66 6.85
CA ARG A 666 -28.51 -27.87 5.99
C ARG A 666 -27.81 -27.41 4.71
N LEU A 667 -26.54 -27.00 4.78
CA LEU A 667 -25.79 -26.56 3.60
C LEU A 667 -25.58 -27.69 2.58
N ARG A 668 -25.26 -28.89 3.06
CA ARG A 668 -25.21 -30.11 2.22
C ARG A 668 -26.56 -30.38 1.55
N ASP A 669 -27.65 -30.29 2.31
CA ASP A 669 -29.00 -30.60 1.84
C ASP A 669 -29.55 -29.55 0.85
N LEU A 670 -28.93 -28.34 0.81
CA LEU A 670 -29.16 -27.31 -0.20
C LEU A 670 -28.24 -27.46 -1.43
N GLY A 671 -27.49 -28.56 -1.52
CA GLY A 671 -26.62 -28.86 -2.65
C GLY A 671 -25.31 -28.06 -2.71
N LEU A 672 -25.00 -27.26 -1.69
CA LEU A 672 -23.77 -26.47 -1.62
C LEU A 672 -22.55 -27.37 -1.38
N ASN A 673 -21.39 -26.97 -1.90
CA ASN A 673 -20.17 -27.76 -1.83
C ASN A 673 -18.97 -27.04 -1.17
N HIS A 674 -19.07 -25.73 -0.94
CA HIS A 674 -18.05 -24.94 -0.25
C HIS A 674 -18.64 -24.03 0.84
N VAL A 675 -17.82 -23.62 1.81
CA VAL A 675 -18.07 -22.48 2.71
C VAL A 675 -16.83 -21.58 2.80
N ARG A 676 -17.02 -20.26 2.88
CA ARG A 676 -15.97 -19.30 3.24
C ARG A 676 -16.16 -18.87 4.70
N ILE A 677 -15.09 -18.96 5.48
CA ILE A 677 -15.09 -18.69 6.92
C ILE A 677 -14.15 -17.50 7.19
N PRO A 678 -14.72 -16.29 7.41
CA PRO A 678 -14.02 -15.15 7.97
C PRO A 678 -13.34 -15.48 9.30
N VAL A 679 -12.05 -15.15 9.45
CA VAL A 679 -11.28 -15.32 10.69
C VAL A 679 -10.46 -14.07 10.98
N GLY A 680 -10.66 -13.46 12.15
CA GLY A 680 -9.83 -12.33 12.60
C GLY A 680 -8.46 -12.78 13.13
N PHE A 681 -7.42 -11.96 12.95
CA PHE A 681 -6.05 -12.30 13.37
C PHE A 681 -5.91 -12.67 14.87
N TRP A 682 -6.85 -12.24 15.71
CA TRP A 682 -6.92 -12.60 17.13
C TRP A 682 -7.15 -14.09 17.40
N ALA A 683 -7.66 -14.85 16.43
CA ALA A 683 -7.77 -16.31 16.51
C ALA A 683 -6.41 -16.97 16.81
N LEU A 684 -5.31 -16.47 16.24
CA LEU A 684 -3.95 -17.01 16.45
C LEU A 684 -3.34 -16.57 17.81
N GLY A 685 -3.84 -15.46 18.36
CA GLY A 685 -3.59 -15.03 19.74
C GLY A 685 -2.27 -14.29 20.02
N ALA A 686 -1.43 -14.03 19.01
CA ALA A 686 -0.26 -13.17 19.16
C ALA A 686 -0.64 -11.67 19.03
N LEU A 687 -1.37 -11.18 20.03
CA LEU A 687 -1.89 -9.80 20.11
C LEU A 687 -0.84 -8.81 20.65
N ALA A 688 -0.97 -7.53 20.26
CA ALA A 688 -0.29 -6.43 20.93
C ALA A 688 -1.05 -6.01 22.20
N ALA A 689 -0.37 -5.31 23.11
CA ALA A 689 -0.95 -4.93 24.41
C ALA A 689 -2.12 -3.92 24.34
N ASP A 690 -2.35 -3.29 23.18
CA ASP A 690 -3.45 -2.35 22.91
C ASP A 690 -4.61 -2.97 22.09
N GLU A 691 -4.56 -4.28 21.84
CA GLU A 691 -5.55 -5.04 21.07
C GLU A 691 -6.45 -5.85 22.03
N PRO A 692 -7.73 -5.46 22.23
CA PRO A 692 -8.58 -5.96 23.31
C PRO A 692 -9.28 -7.29 23.00
N TYR A 693 -9.08 -7.84 21.80
CA TYR A 693 -9.75 -9.05 21.32
C TYR A 693 -9.43 -10.27 22.20
N VAL A 694 -10.32 -11.27 22.19
CA VAL A 694 -10.12 -12.49 22.98
C VAL A 694 -9.30 -13.52 22.20
N PRO A 695 -8.07 -13.84 22.64
CA PRO A 695 -7.19 -14.74 21.89
C PRO A 695 -7.68 -16.19 21.91
N LYS A 696 -7.47 -16.89 20.79
CA LYS A 696 -7.64 -18.35 20.62
C LYS A 696 -9.05 -18.93 20.78
N VAL A 697 -10.07 -18.14 21.10
CA VAL A 697 -11.46 -18.63 21.14
C VAL A 697 -11.93 -19.03 19.75
N ALA A 698 -11.87 -18.12 18.78
CA ALA A 698 -12.29 -18.34 17.40
C ALA A 698 -11.61 -19.56 16.75
N TRP A 699 -10.33 -19.80 17.07
CA TRP A 699 -9.56 -20.94 16.57
C TRP A 699 -10.19 -22.30 16.91
N ASN A 700 -10.66 -22.49 18.15
CA ASN A 700 -11.28 -23.75 18.57
C ASN A 700 -12.60 -24.00 17.80
N TYR A 701 -13.33 -22.95 17.45
CA TYR A 701 -14.57 -23.05 16.68
C TYR A 701 -14.33 -23.23 15.18
N LEU A 702 -13.27 -22.62 14.61
CA LEU A 702 -12.80 -22.92 13.26
C LEU A 702 -12.53 -24.43 13.09
N LEU A 703 -11.76 -25.05 13.99
CA LEU A 703 -11.46 -26.48 13.92
C LEU A 703 -12.72 -27.36 14.03
N ARG A 704 -13.74 -26.95 14.81
CA ARG A 704 -15.06 -27.63 14.83
C ARG A 704 -15.77 -27.57 13.48
N ALA A 705 -15.74 -26.41 12.81
CA ALA A 705 -16.28 -26.28 11.45
C ALA A 705 -15.52 -27.14 10.43
N ILE A 706 -14.21 -27.33 10.58
CA ILE A 706 -13.44 -28.27 9.71
C ILE A 706 -13.93 -29.71 9.90
N GLU A 707 -14.15 -30.19 11.13
CA GLU A 707 -14.69 -31.56 11.32
C GLU A 707 -16.12 -31.72 10.78
N TRP A 708 -16.98 -30.70 10.94
CA TRP A 708 -18.33 -30.70 10.37
C TRP A 708 -18.30 -30.67 8.83
N ALA A 709 -17.44 -29.84 8.23
CA ALA A 709 -17.22 -29.78 6.79
C ALA A 709 -16.74 -31.13 6.26
N ARG A 710 -15.75 -31.76 6.92
CA ARG A 710 -15.25 -33.10 6.58
C ARG A 710 -16.37 -34.13 6.59
N LYS A 711 -17.13 -34.21 7.68
CA LYS A 711 -18.25 -35.16 7.86
C LYS A 711 -19.30 -35.08 6.75
N TYR A 712 -19.54 -33.89 6.21
CA TYR A 712 -20.53 -33.66 5.16
C TYR A 712 -19.93 -33.48 3.76
N GLY A 713 -18.62 -33.70 3.57
CA GLY A 713 -17.96 -33.62 2.26
C GLY A 713 -17.88 -32.21 1.66
N ILE A 714 -17.99 -31.18 2.51
CA ILE A 714 -17.94 -29.76 2.14
C ILE A 714 -16.49 -29.27 2.25
N ARG A 715 -16.05 -28.46 1.29
CA ARG A 715 -14.72 -27.83 1.30
C ARG A 715 -14.78 -26.44 1.95
N VAL A 716 -13.69 -26.01 2.54
CA VAL A 716 -13.59 -24.77 3.33
C VAL A 716 -12.54 -23.86 2.72
N MET A 717 -12.95 -22.61 2.46
CA MET A 717 -12.05 -21.48 2.37
C MET A 717 -11.93 -20.86 3.75
N VAL A 718 -10.74 -20.91 4.33
CA VAL A 718 -10.39 -20.13 5.52
C VAL A 718 -9.85 -18.80 5.03
N GLU A 719 -10.20 -17.69 5.65
CA GLU A 719 -9.77 -16.38 5.16
C GLU A 719 -9.47 -15.42 6.32
N LEU A 720 -8.41 -14.63 6.17
CA LEU A 720 -7.98 -13.63 7.15
C LEU A 720 -8.78 -12.34 6.96
N HIS A 721 -9.88 -12.21 7.70
CA HIS A 721 -10.87 -11.14 7.46
C HIS A 721 -10.47 -9.80 8.05
N ALA A 722 -9.51 -9.81 8.99
CA ALA A 722 -9.05 -8.62 9.69
C ALA A 722 -7.54 -8.65 9.89
N ALA A 723 -6.86 -7.58 9.45
CA ALA A 723 -5.46 -7.33 9.75
C ALA A 723 -5.28 -6.41 10.98
N PRO A 724 -4.14 -6.47 11.70
CA PRO A 724 -3.81 -5.50 12.73
C PRO A 724 -3.86 -4.07 12.20
N GLY A 725 -4.51 -3.18 12.93
CA GLY A 725 -4.70 -1.78 12.52
C GLY A 725 -5.83 -1.54 11.49
N SER A 726 -6.52 -2.60 11.03
CA SER A 726 -7.50 -2.60 9.93
C SER A 726 -6.94 -2.24 8.55
N GLN A 727 -7.42 -2.97 7.54
CA GLN A 727 -7.09 -2.82 6.12
C GLN A 727 -8.10 -2.00 5.31
N ASN A 728 -9.27 -1.67 5.86
CA ASN A 728 -10.33 -0.89 5.19
C ASN A 728 -11.07 0.12 6.07
N GLY A 729 -10.86 0.11 7.40
CA GLY A 729 -11.51 1.04 8.32
C GLY A 729 -12.98 0.72 8.61
N TRP A 730 -13.48 -0.46 8.22
CA TRP A 730 -14.87 -0.88 8.41
C TRP A 730 -15.01 -1.91 9.55
N ASN A 731 -16.21 -2.00 10.13
CA ASN A 731 -16.49 -2.81 11.32
C ASN A 731 -16.13 -4.30 11.17
N HIS A 732 -16.34 -4.90 9.99
CA HIS A 732 -15.99 -6.29 9.70
C HIS A 732 -14.49 -6.60 9.64
N SER A 733 -13.62 -5.57 9.62
CA SER A 733 -12.18 -5.75 9.89
C SER A 733 -11.86 -5.81 11.40
N GLY A 734 -12.88 -6.03 12.24
CA GLY A 734 -12.85 -5.97 13.70
C GLY A 734 -12.81 -4.56 14.27
N LYS A 735 -12.37 -3.54 13.50
CA LYS A 735 -12.17 -2.17 13.98
C LYS A 735 -12.47 -1.10 12.92
N THR A 736 -13.44 -0.24 13.21
CA THR A 736 -13.79 0.93 12.42
C THR A 736 -12.81 2.10 12.63
N GLY A 737 -12.59 2.91 11.58
CA GLY A 737 -11.85 4.16 11.64
C GLY A 737 -10.60 4.19 10.75
N LEU A 738 -9.55 4.88 11.19
CA LEU A 738 -8.34 5.08 10.39
C LEU A 738 -7.65 3.77 10.01
N ILE A 739 -7.36 3.59 8.72
CA ILE A 739 -6.66 2.43 8.17
C ILE A 739 -5.18 2.46 8.57
N ASN A 740 -4.76 1.58 9.48
CA ASN A 740 -3.40 1.53 10.03
C ASN A 740 -2.66 0.21 9.70
N TRP A 741 -3.17 -0.59 8.76
CA TRP A 741 -2.51 -1.82 8.33
C TRP A 741 -1.25 -1.58 7.49
N LEU A 742 -1.31 -0.75 6.43
CA LEU A 742 -0.15 -0.36 5.60
C LEU A 742 0.27 1.12 5.79
N ASN A 743 -0.57 1.94 6.42
CA ASN A 743 -0.33 3.36 6.68
C ASN A 743 -0.04 3.62 8.17
N GLY A 744 0.45 4.83 8.48
CA GLY A 744 0.77 5.26 9.86
C GLY A 744 2.05 4.67 10.43
N THR A 745 2.44 5.10 11.63
CA THR A 745 3.71 4.73 12.29
C THR A 745 3.83 3.24 12.62
N ARG A 746 2.70 2.52 12.73
CA ARG A 746 2.65 1.07 12.91
C ARG A 746 2.46 0.27 11.61
N GLY A 747 2.25 0.91 10.46
CA GLY A 747 1.89 0.24 9.20
C GLY A 747 2.82 -0.91 8.83
N ALA A 748 4.12 -0.66 8.64
CA ALA A 748 5.08 -1.71 8.29
C ALA A 748 5.12 -2.89 9.29
N VAL A 749 4.91 -2.63 10.58
CA VAL A 749 4.86 -3.66 11.64
C VAL A 749 3.55 -4.48 11.56
N ASN A 750 2.42 -3.81 11.36
CA ASN A 750 1.11 -4.44 11.19
C ASN A 750 1.06 -5.29 9.91
N ALA A 751 1.59 -4.79 8.79
CA ALA A 751 1.72 -5.51 7.53
C ALA A 751 2.59 -6.77 7.66
N GLN A 752 3.75 -6.67 8.32
CA GLN A 752 4.63 -7.83 8.56
C GLN A 752 4.00 -8.86 9.52
N ARG A 753 3.23 -8.42 10.52
CA ARG A 753 2.41 -9.33 11.36
C ARG A 753 1.37 -10.06 10.52
N THR A 754 0.73 -9.38 9.57
CA THR A 754 -0.26 -9.98 8.65
C THR A 754 0.37 -11.08 7.80
N VAL A 755 1.57 -10.86 7.22
CA VAL A 755 2.34 -11.92 6.53
C VAL A 755 2.56 -13.12 7.45
N GLY A 756 2.99 -12.88 8.70
CA GLY A 756 3.19 -13.93 9.69
C GLY A 756 1.93 -14.71 10.03
N TYR A 757 0.75 -14.08 10.05
CA TYR A 757 -0.54 -14.77 10.28
C TYR A 757 -0.98 -15.60 9.08
N VAL A 758 -0.88 -15.07 7.86
CA VAL A 758 -1.16 -15.82 6.62
C VAL A 758 -0.24 -17.02 6.51
N GLN A 759 1.06 -16.86 6.78
CA GLN A 759 2.02 -17.97 6.77
C GLN A 759 1.65 -19.05 7.81
N GLN A 760 1.33 -18.67 9.05
CA GLN A 760 0.90 -19.63 10.09
C GLN A 760 -0.38 -20.39 9.71
N LEU A 761 -1.40 -19.69 9.19
CA LEU A 761 -2.64 -20.30 8.73
C LEU A 761 -2.37 -21.28 7.58
N THR A 762 -1.67 -20.84 6.54
CA THR A 762 -1.36 -21.67 5.38
C THR A 762 -0.52 -22.89 5.73
N THR A 763 0.49 -22.76 6.60
CA THR A 763 1.29 -23.90 7.06
C THR A 763 0.46 -24.90 7.87
N PHE A 764 -0.50 -24.44 8.70
CA PHE A 764 -1.40 -25.35 9.41
C PHE A 764 -2.35 -26.10 8.47
N PHE A 765 -2.97 -25.40 7.51
CA PHE A 765 -3.89 -26.01 6.54
C PHE A 765 -3.19 -26.78 5.41
N ALA A 766 -1.87 -26.69 5.30
CA ALA A 766 -1.05 -27.56 4.44
C ALA A 766 -0.74 -28.94 5.06
N ASP A 767 -1.10 -29.19 6.32
CA ASP A 767 -0.97 -30.52 6.94
C ASP A 767 -1.91 -31.54 6.26
N PRO A 768 -1.46 -32.79 5.98
CA PRO A 768 -2.28 -33.83 5.36
C PRO A 768 -3.62 -34.12 6.07
N ALA A 769 -3.74 -33.87 7.37
CA ALA A 769 -5.01 -33.97 8.08
C ALA A 769 -6.05 -32.97 7.56
N TYR A 770 -5.62 -31.73 7.27
CA TYR A 770 -6.54 -30.62 6.98
C TYR A 770 -6.62 -30.23 5.50
N MET A 771 -5.59 -30.49 4.69
CA MET A 771 -5.47 -29.98 3.30
C MET A 771 -6.63 -30.39 2.36
N HIS A 772 -7.27 -31.54 2.62
CA HIS A 772 -8.43 -32.02 1.87
C HIS A 772 -9.72 -31.24 2.16
N VAL A 773 -9.82 -30.68 3.38
CA VAL A 773 -11.02 -30.00 3.89
C VAL A 773 -10.88 -28.48 3.82
N GLY A 774 -9.67 -27.95 4.06
CA GLY A 774 -9.32 -26.53 3.91
C GLY A 774 -8.38 -26.26 2.72
N PRO A 775 -8.75 -26.57 1.47
CA PRO A 775 -7.86 -26.44 0.30
C PRO A 775 -7.66 -24.99 -0.20
N ILE A 776 -8.30 -24.00 0.41
CA ILE A 776 -8.28 -22.58 -0.01
C ILE A 776 -7.98 -21.68 1.20
N MET A 777 -7.10 -20.69 1.01
CA MET A 777 -6.72 -19.70 2.01
C MET A 777 -6.80 -18.26 1.45
N GLY A 778 -7.72 -17.46 1.96
CA GLY A 778 -7.79 -16.02 1.67
C GLY A 778 -6.72 -15.24 2.45
N MET A 779 -5.86 -14.54 1.73
CA MET A 779 -4.73 -13.80 2.31
C MET A 779 -5.16 -12.61 3.17
N LEU A 780 -6.14 -11.84 2.68
CA LEU A 780 -6.71 -10.70 3.39
C LEU A 780 -8.04 -10.29 2.74
N ASN A 781 -9.10 -10.14 3.54
CA ASN A 781 -10.36 -9.59 3.05
C ASN A 781 -10.25 -8.10 2.70
N GLU A 782 -10.88 -7.69 1.59
CA GLU A 782 -11.18 -6.28 1.26
C GLU A 782 -10.12 -5.23 1.70
N PRO A 783 -8.84 -5.31 1.30
CA PRO A 783 -7.91 -4.21 1.53
C PRO A 783 -8.36 -3.01 0.69
N ALA A 784 -8.52 -1.83 1.29
CA ALA A 784 -8.93 -0.61 0.58
C ALA A 784 -7.78 -0.05 -0.29
N ALA A 785 -7.44 -0.74 -1.37
CA ALA A 785 -6.27 -0.45 -2.21
C ALA A 785 -6.38 0.91 -2.91
N TYR A 786 -7.59 1.39 -3.15
CA TYR A 786 -7.86 2.75 -3.65
C TYR A 786 -7.43 3.87 -2.67
N GLU A 787 -7.40 3.61 -1.35
CA GLU A 787 -6.97 4.56 -0.32
C GLU A 787 -5.53 4.29 0.16
N LEU A 788 -5.16 3.02 0.29
CA LEU A 788 -3.81 2.60 0.68
C LEU A 788 -2.77 2.82 -0.43
N GLY A 789 -3.20 2.78 -1.70
CA GLY A 789 -2.36 2.79 -2.90
C GLY A 789 -2.11 1.37 -3.41
N ALA A 790 -2.59 1.10 -4.64
CA ALA A 790 -2.57 -0.22 -5.28
C ALA A 790 -1.20 -0.92 -5.22
N GLU A 791 -0.13 -0.20 -5.58
CA GLU A 791 1.25 -0.73 -5.57
C GLU A 791 1.67 -1.30 -4.21
N LYS A 792 1.24 -0.69 -3.09
CA LYS A 792 1.58 -1.21 -1.75
C LYS A 792 0.88 -2.53 -1.45
N VAL A 793 -0.39 -2.65 -1.85
CA VAL A 793 -1.21 -3.85 -1.63
C VAL A 793 -0.73 -5.00 -2.54
N MET A 794 -0.44 -4.70 -3.80
CA MET A 794 0.18 -5.63 -4.75
C MET A 794 1.55 -6.13 -4.27
N ALA A 795 2.44 -5.24 -3.84
CA ALA A 795 3.75 -5.62 -3.29
C ALA A 795 3.63 -6.45 -2.01
N TRP A 796 2.64 -6.16 -1.15
CA TRP A 796 2.35 -6.99 0.03
C TRP A 796 1.81 -8.37 -0.33
N TYR A 797 0.92 -8.49 -1.33
CA TYR A 797 0.45 -9.79 -1.81
C TYR A 797 1.60 -10.65 -2.36
N MET A 798 2.54 -10.05 -3.11
CA MET A 798 3.76 -10.75 -3.56
C MET A 798 4.58 -11.24 -2.35
N GLN A 799 4.84 -10.37 -1.36
CA GLN A 799 5.58 -10.73 -0.15
C GLN A 799 4.88 -11.86 0.65
N ALA A 800 3.55 -11.81 0.77
CA ALA A 800 2.76 -12.83 1.45
C ALA A 800 2.75 -14.16 0.68
N PHE A 801 2.71 -14.12 -0.65
CA PHE A 801 2.75 -15.30 -1.52
C PHE A 801 4.10 -16.00 -1.43
N ASP A 802 5.20 -15.26 -1.52
CA ASP A 802 6.55 -15.80 -1.42
C ASP A 802 6.80 -16.40 -0.02
N ALA A 803 6.40 -15.70 1.05
CA ALA A 803 6.51 -16.23 2.41
C ALA A 803 5.69 -17.52 2.62
N VAL A 804 4.52 -17.63 1.99
CA VAL A 804 3.71 -18.86 1.97
C VAL A 804 4.40 -19.98 1.19
N ARG A 805 4.80 -19.73 -0.06
CA ARG A 805 5.36 -20.77 -0.94
C ARG A 805 6.76 -21.20 -0.52
N GLN A 806 7.51 -20.35 0.17
CA GLN A 806 8.73 -20.73 0.90
C GLN A 806 8.44 -21.71 2.05
N ALA A 807 7.30 -21.58 2.74
CA ALA A 807 6.92 -22.45 3.86
C ALA A 807 6.26 -23.77 3.42
N THR A 808 5.41 -23.76 2.38
CA THR A 808 4.77 -24.98 1.86
C THR A 808 5.61 -25.73 0.83
N GLY A 809 6.46 -25.01 0.11
CA GLY A 809 7.01 -25.43 -1.17
C GLY A 809 6.03 -25.20 -2.33
N ALA A 810 6.57 -25.12 -3.55
CA ALA A 810 5.78 -25.13 -4.78
C ALA A 810 5.08 -26.49 -4.98
N GLY A 811 3.92 -26.48 -5.63
CA GLY A 811 3.07 -27.68 -5.82
C GLY A 811 2.32 -28.13 -4.56
N LYS A 812 2.46 -27.44 -3.42
CA LYS A 812 1.99 -27.87 -2.09
C LYS A 812 1.20 -26.80 -1.34
N GLY A 813 0.39 -27.24 -0.38
CA GLY A 813 -0.48 -26.38 0.42
C GLY A 813 -1.65 -25.78 -0.38
N PRO A 814 -2.54 -25.04 0.31
CA PRO A 814 -3.77 -24.54 -0.27
C PRO A 814 -3.57 -23.54 -1.42
N TRP A 815 -4.64 -23.33 -2.16
CA TRP A 815 -4.81 -22.19 -3.07
C TRP A 815 -4.79 -20.90 -2.27
N MET A 816 -3.96 -19.95 -2.70
CA MET A 816 -3.97 -18.60 -2.13
C MET A 816 -4.97 -17.75 -2.90
N VAL A 817 -5.82 -17.04 -2.15
CA VAL A 817 -6.82 -16.12 -2.70
C VAL A 817 -6.44 -14.69 -2.33
N ILE A 818 -6.48 -13.79 -3.32
CA ILE A 818 -6.31 -12.34 -3.16
C ILE A 818 -7.61 -11.62 -3.55
N HIS A 819 -8.01 -10.62 -2.77
CA HIS A 819 -9.15 -9.76 -3.10
C HIS A 819 -8.71 -8.59 -4.00
N ASP A 820 -9.54 -8.20 -4.96
CA ASP A 820 -9.26 -7.20 -6.01
C ASP A 820 -8.93 -5.77 -5.51
N GLY A 821 -9.13 -5.52 -4.21
CA GLY A 821 -8.86 -4.25 -3.53
C GLY A 821 -9.76 -3.09 -3.96
N PHE A 822 -10.91 -3.39 -4.58
CA PHE A 822 -11.82 -2.46 -5.27
C PHE A 822 -11.19 -1.68 -6.43
N LEU A 823 -10.15 -2.26 -7.04
CA LEU A 823 -9.51 -1.70 -8.24
C LEU A 823 -10.23 -2.12 -9.53
N GLY A 824 -11.09 -3.14 -9.48
CA GLY A 824 -11.65 -3.80 -10.63
C GLY A 824 -10.69 -4.85 -11.20
N LEU A 825 -11.25 -5.93 -11.77
CA LEU A 825 -10.50 -7.09 -12.24
C LEU A 825 -9.44 -6.75 -13.32
N GLU A 826 -9.69 -5.75 -14.16
CA GLU A 826 -8.75 -5.32 -15.20
C GLU A 826 -7.41 -4.82 -14.63
N ALA A 827 -7.41 -4.26 -13.41
CA ALA A 827 -6.19 -3.81 -12.73
C ALA A 827 -5.25 -4.97 -12.33
N TRP A 828 -5.72 -6.22 -12.41
CA TRP A 828 -4.97 -7.43 -12.06
C TRP A 828 -4.59 -8.27 -13.28
N HIS A 829 -4.98 -7.88 -14.50
CA HIS A 829 -4.57 -8.58 -15.72
C HIS A 829 -3.04 -8.64 -15.81
N GLY A 830 -2.47 -9.85 -15.95
CA GLY A 830 -1.02 -10.05 -15.95
C GLY A 830 -0.31 -9.87 -14.60
N PHE A 831 -1.01 -9.72 -13.46
CA PHE A 831 -0.40 -9.75 -12.13
C PHE A 831 0.01 -11.18 -11.75
N MET A 832 1.29 -11.37 -11.39
CA MET A 832 1.88 -12.68 -11.02
C MET A 832 1.50 -13.82 -11.99
N PRO A 833 1.77 -13.69 -13.31
CA PRO A 833 1.24 -14.60 -14.31
C PRO A 833 1.78 -16.03 -14.12
N LYS A 834 0.87 -17.01 -14.11
CA LYS A 834 1.15 -18.44 -13.84
C LYS A 834 1.64 -18.75 -12.41
N ALA A 835 1.29 -17.91 -11.42
CA ALA A 835 1.60 -18.18 -10.01
C ALA A 835 1.00 -19.51 -9.51
N ASP A 836 1.80 -20.22 -8.68
CA ASP A 836 1.48 -21.55 -8.17
C ASP A 836 0.26 -21.56 -7.22
N ARG A 837 -0.89 -22.05 -7.72
CA ARG A 837 -2.19 -22.05 -7.04
C ARG A 837 -2.55 -20.67 -6.44
N LEU A 838 -2.65 -19.65 -7.30
CA LEU A 838 -3.19 -18.32 -6.99
C LEU A 838 -4.59 -18.17 -7.61
N MET A 839 -5.49 -17.46 -6.94
CA MET A 839 -6.88 -17.22 -7.34
C MET A 839 -7.31 -15.78 -6.98
N MET A 840 -8.17 -15.18 -7.81
CA MET A 840 -8.75 -13.86 -7.59
C MET A 840 -10.13 -13.97 -6.93
N ASP A 841 -10.39 -13.06 -5.99
CA ASP A 841 -11.68 -12.82 -5.36
C ASP A 841 -12.16 -11.40 -5.65
N VAL A 842 -13.45 -11.27 -5.98
CA VAL A 842 -14.10 -9.98 -6.20
C VAL A 842 -15.49 -10.00 -5.58
N HIS A 843 -15.83 -8.95 -4.84
CA HIS A 843 -17.13 -8.82 -4.19
C HIS A 843 -18.08 -8.02 -5.08
N GLN A 844 -19.29 -8.53 -5.32
CA GLN A 844 -20.24 -7.97 -6.28
C GLN A 844 -21.56 -7.55 -5.63
N TYR A 845 -21.77 -6.23 -5.57
CA TYR A 845 -22.82 -5.62 -4.78
C TYR A 845 -23.45 -4.41 -5.50
N ILE A 846 -24.78 -4.29 -5.45
CA ILE A 846 -25.53 -3.15 -6.00
C ILE A 846 -25.67 -2.01 -4.98
N MET A 847 -25.99 -2.33 -3.72
CA MET A 847 -26.48 -1.36 -2.74
C MET A 847 -25.46 -0.32 -2.25
N PHE A 848 -24.16 -0.58 -2.40
CA PHE A 848 -23.11 0.37 -2.01
C PHE A 848 -22.85 1.46 -3.06
N ASN A 849 -23.28 1.25 -4.31
CA ASN A 849 -23.14 2.21 -5.41
C ASN A 849 -24.49 2.90 -5.72
N THR A 850 -24.51 4.22 -5.70
CA THR A 850 -25.73 5.02 -5.84
C THR A 850 -26.37 4.96 -7.22
N ASP A 851 -25.62 4.60 -8.25
CA ASP A 851 -26.10 4.56 -9.63
C ASP A 851 -26.50 3.14 -10.05
N LEU A 852 -25.88 2.10 -9.47
CA LEU A 852 -26.39 0.72 -9.54
C LEU A 852 -27.74 0.57 -8.82
N MET A 853 -27.92 1.20 -7.65
CA MET A 853 -29.22 1.19 -6.95
C MET A 853 -30.35 1.85 -7.74
N LYS A 854 -30.07 2.91 -8.51
CA LYS A 854 -31.07 3.60 -9.35
C LYS A 854 -31.53 2.78 -10.56
N MET A 855 -30.81 1.70 -10.91
CA MET A 855 -31.19 0.84 -12.03
C MET A 855 -32.57 0.21 -11.78
N THR A 856 -33.38 0.13 -12.83
CA THR A 856 -34.62 -0.66 -12.78
C THR A 856 -34.28 -2.14 -12.61
N SER A 857 -35.20 -2.93 -12.05
CA SER A 857 -35.03 -4.39 -11.91
C SER A 857 -34.58 -5.09 -13.21
N THR A 858 -35.09 -4.65 -14.36
CA THR A 858 -34.66 -5.15 -15.68
C THR A 858 -33.21 -4.81 -16.01
N ALA A 859 -32.77 -3.58 -15.70
CA ALA A 859 -31.38 -3.15 -15.90
C ALA A 859 -30.42 -3.84 -14.91
N GLN A 860 -30.85 -4.13 -13.68
CA GLN A 860 -30.06 -4.89 -12.70
C GLN A 860 -29.86 -6.36 -13.15
N LEU A 861 -30.91 -7.00 -13.68
CA LEU A 861 -30.83 -8.31 -14.30
C LEU A 861 -29.88 -8.34 -15.51
N GLN A 862 -30.00 -7.33 -16.39
CA GLN A 862 -29.11 -7.18 -17.53
C GLN A 862 -27.65 -6.98 -17.09
N PHE A 863 -27.39 -6.11 -16.11
CA PHE A 863 -26.06 -5.81 -15.58
C PHE A 863 -25.35 -7.06 -15.04
N ALA A 864 -26.07 -7.92 -14.31
CA ALA A 864 -25.53 -9.21 -13.88
C ALA A 864 -25.13 -10.09 -15.08
N CYS A 865 -26.05 -10.31 -16.03
CA CYS A 865 -25.78 -11.16 -17.18
C CYS A 865 -24.67 -10.63 -18.10
N SER A 866 -24.68 -9.34 -18.45
CA SER A 866 -23.73 -8.79 -19.42
C SER A 866 -22.42 -8.33 -18.80
N THR A 867 -22.46 -7.61 -17.68
CA THR A 867 -21.28 -6.91 -17.14
C THR A 867 -20.51 -7.80 -16.18
N TRP A 868 -21.18 -8.39 -15.18
CA TRP A 868 -20.52 -9.35 -14.29
C TRP A 868 -20.13 -10.66 -14.99
N GLY A 869 -20.95 -11.13 -15.94
CA GLY A 869 -20.62 -12.31 -16.77
C GLY A 869 -19.37 -12.12 -17.62
N ALA A 870 -19.25 -10.97 -18.30
CA ALA A 870 -18.07 -10.62 -19.09
C ALA A 870 -16.83 -10.42 -18.20
N ALA A 871 -16.95 -9.70 -17.07
CA ALA A 871 -15.83 -9.45 -16.15
C ALA A 871 -15.29 -10.76 -15.54
N SER A 872 -16.19 -11.65 -15.09
CA SER A 872 -15.83 -12.98 -14.58
C SER A 872 -15.12 -13.83 -15.64
N THR A 873 -15.57 -13.74 -16.89
CA THR A 873 -14.94 -14.43 -18.03
C THR A 873 -13.55 -13.86 -18.35
N SER A 874 -13.42 -12.54 -18.44
CA SER A 874 -12.16 -11.86 -18.79
C SER A 874 -11.06 -12.15 -17.77
N SER A 875 -11.34 -11.97 -16.47
CA SER A 875 -10.37 -12.27 -15.41
C SER A 875 -9.99 -13.75 -15.37
N SER A 876 -10.93 -14.65 -15.66
CA SER A 876 -10.66 -16.09 -15.78
C SER A 876 -9.72 -16.48 -16.92
N LEU A 877 -9.46 -15.57 -17.86
CA LEU A 877 -8.53 -15.74 -18.98
C LEU A 877 -7.21 -14.97 -18.75
N GLU A 878 -7.29 -13.71 -18.31
CA GLU A 878 -6.15 -12.77 -18.23
C GLU A 878 -5.40 -12.78 -16.88
N PHE A 879 -6.04 -13.29 -15.82
CA PHE A 879 -5.42 -13.51 -14.51
C PHE A 879 -5.28 -15.01 -14.21
N GLY A 880 -6.37 -15.76 -14.36
CA GLY A 880 -6.50 -17.14 -13.90
C GLY A 880 -7.79 -17.34 -13.08
N PRO A 881 -7.92 -18.43 -12.29
CA PRO A 881 -9.15 -18.72 -11.58
C PRO A 881 -9.65 -17.53 -10.77
N THR A 882 -10.88 -17.11 -11.08
CA THR A 882 -11.54 -15.94 -10.51
C THR A 882 -12.91 -16.37 -10.00
N MET A 883 -13.22 -16.03 -8.75
CA MET A 883 -14.50 -16.33 -8.12
C MET A 883 -15.13 -15.06 -7.55
N VAL A 884 -16.41 -15.16 -7.17
CA VAL A 884 -17.11 -14.12 -6.41
C VAL A 884 -17.30 -14.61 -4.98
N GLY A 885 -16.38 -14.23 -4.08
CA GLY A 885 -16.38 -14.59 -2.66
C GLY A 885 -17.49 -13.92 -1.85
N GLU A 886 -18.07 -12.83 -2.38
CA GLU A 886 -19.26 -12.20 -1.83
C GLU A 886 -20.20 -11.62 -2.88
N PHE A 887 -21.49 -11.89 -2.70
CA PHE A 887 -22.62 -11.20 -3.33
C PHE A 887 -23.88 -11.43 -2.51
N SER A 888 -24.95 -10.68 -2.75
CA SER A 888 -26.27 -10.94 -2.16
C SER A 888 -27.41 -10.62 -3.15
N VAL A 889 -28.67 -10.82 -2.74
CA VAL A 889 -29.83 -10.34 -3.52
C VAL A 889 -30.33 -8.97 -3.07
N ALA A 890 -29.60 -8.28 -2.18
CA ALA A 890 -29.98 -6.95 -1.73
C ALA A 890 -29.77 -5.90 -2.83
N VAL A 891 -30.83 -5.15 -3.14
CA VAL A 891 -30.81 -4.03 -4.11
C VAL A 891 -30.89 -2.66 -3.43
N ASN A 892 -30.94 -2.64 -2.10
CA ASN A 892 -30.98 -1.47 -1.24
C ASN A 892 -30.11 -1.71 0.01
N ASP A 893 -29.75 -0.65 0.72
CA ASP A 893 -28.92 -0.69 1.92
C ASP A 893 -29.73 -0.59 3.22
N CYS A 894 -30.97 -1.13 3.23
CA CYS A 894 -31.91 -1.04 4.33
C CYS A 894 -31.68 -1.99 5.51
N ALA A 895 -30.70 -2.89 5.42
CA ALA A 895 -30.36 -3.79 6.52
C ALA A 895 -29.82 -2.98 7.70
N LYS A 896 -30.39 -3.21 8.89
CA LYS A 896 -30.04 -2.51 10.14
C LYS A 896 -28.53 -2.53 10.38
N TYR A 897 -27.88 -1.37 10.51
CA TYR A 897 -26.43 -1.20 10.71
C TYR A 897 -25.50 -1.70 9.58
N LEU A 898 -26.01 -1.98 8.37
CA LEU A 898 -25.18 -2.38 7.21
C LEU A 898 -24.07 -1.36 6.91
N ASN A 899 -24.39 -0.07 6.99
CA ASN A 899 -23.43 1.03 6.82
C ASN A 899 -22.64 1.37 8.10
N GLY A 900 -22.70 0.53 9.13
CA GLY A 900 -22.18 0.79 10.48
C GLY A 900 -23.22 1.28 11.48
N ILE A 901 -22.91 1.17 12.77
CA ILE A 901 -23.75 1.70 13.86
C ILE A 901 -23.71 3.23 13.85
N GLY A 902 -24.89 3.86 13.88
CA GLY A 902 -25.03 5.32 13.81
C GLY A 902 -25.11 5.88 12.39
N SER A 903 -24.79 5.08 11.37
CA SER A 903 -24.99 5.43 9.95
C SER A 903 -26.45 5.26 9.53
N GLY A 904 -26.92 6.13 8.63
CA GLY A 904 -28.20 5.97 7.93
C GLY A 904 -28.11 5.07 6.69
N THR A 905 -29.14 5.14 5.85
CA THR A 905 -29.26 4.40 4.58
C THR A 905 -29.24 5.36 3.38
N ARG A 906 -28.61 4.96 2.28
CA ARG A 906 -28.66 5.68 1.00
C ARG A 906 -30.07 5.61 0.40
N TRP A 907 -30.78 4.50 0.61
CA TRP A 907 -32.15 4.27 0.15
C TRP A 907 -33.15 5.33 0.65
N GLU A 908 -33.07 5.70 1.93
CA GLU A 908 -33.92 6.76 2.53
C GLU A 908 -33.27 8.15 2.45
N GLY A 909 -32.05 8.27 1.90
CA GLY A 909 -31.29 9.52 1.86
C GLY A 909 -30.90 10.03 3.25
N THR A 910 -30.58 9.12 4.16
CA THR A 910 -30.11 9.40 5.53
C THR A 910 -28.63 9.05 5.74
N PHE A 911 -27.97 8.42 4.76
CA PHE A 911 -26.53 8.18 4.76
C PHE A 911 -25.75 9.39 4.20
N GLY A 912 -25.24 10.22 5.10
CA GLY A 912 -24.58 11.48 4.75
C GLY A 912 -25.53 12.46 4.04
N ASP A 913 -24.98 13.34 3.21
CA ASP A 913 -25.78 14.29 2.39
C ASP A 913 -26.39 13.64 1.12
N VAL A 914 -26.16 12.34 0.90
CA VAL A 914 -26.42 11.68 -0.40
C VAL A 914 -27.86 11.18 -0.51
N ARG A 915 -28.76 12.07 -0.97
CA ARG A 915 -30.13 11.69 -1.36
C ARG A 915 -30.15 11.02 -2.73
N VAL A 916 -30.11 9.68 -2.74
CA VAL A 916 -30.08 8.86 -3.97
C VAL A 916 -31.41 8.91 -4.75
N PHE A 917 -32.55 8.89 -4.04
CA PHE A 917 -33.88 8.78 -4.62
C PHE A 917 -34.74 10.04 -4.41
N PRO A 918 -35.54 10.45 -5.42
CA PRO A 918 -36.56 11.47 -5.25
C PRO A 918 -37.76 10.92 -4.45
N THR A 919 -37.73 11.09 -3.13
CA THR A 919 -38.90 11.02 -2.22
C THR A 919 -39.88 9.86 -2.49
N GLY A 920 -39.51 8.63 -2.10
CA GLY A 920 -40.43 7.48 -2.23
C GLY A 920 -39.97 6.15 -1.63
N GLY A 921 -38.67 5.87 -1.58
CA GLY A 921 -38.13 4.69 -0.92
C GLY A 921 -38.25 4.78 0.61
N SER A 922 -38.61 3.66 1.26
CA SER A 922 -38.51 3.50 2.72
C SER A 922 -38.11 2.08 3.11
N CYS A 923 -37.26 1.96 4.13
CA CYS A 923 -36.76 0.71 4.68
C CYS A 923 -37.76 -0.01 5.60
N ALA A 924 -38.94 0.58 5.86
CA ALA A 924 -39.93 0.06 6.80
C ALA A 924 -40.45 -1.35 6.50
N ASN A 925 -40.44 -1.77 5.23
CA ASN A 925 -40.83 -3.12 4.79
C ASN A 925 -39.63 -3.98 4.32
N GLU A 926 -38.47 -3.36 4.08
CA GLU A 926 -37.30 -4.00 3.43
C GLU A 926 -36.60 -5.03 4.32
N ASN A 927 -36.93 -5.07 5.62
CA ASN A 927 -36.43 -6.03 6.59
C ASN A 927 -37.42 -7.19 6.90
N ASP A 928 -38.58 -7.25 6.24
CA ASP A 928 -39.63 -8.24 6.50
C ASP A 928 -40.09 -8.97 5.21
N ALA A 929 -39.63 -10.21 5.04
CA ALA A 929 -39.96 -11.06 3.90
C ALA A 929 -41.46 -11.40 3.74
N SER A 930 -42.30 -11.15 4.76
CA SER A 930 -43.76 -11.28 4.66
C SER A 930 -44.42 -10.11 3.91
N LYS A 931 -43.72 -8.98 3.76
CA LYS A 931 -44.21 -7.79 3.03
C LYS A 931 -43.89 -7.84 1.54
N TYR A 932 -42.94 -8.67 1.13
CA TYR A 932 -42.48 -8.78 -0.25
C TYR A 932 -43.58 -9.38 -1.15
N SER A 933 -43.96 -8.63 -2.20
CA SER A 933 -44.92 -9.10 -3.20
C SER A 933 -44.40 -10.33 -3.96
N SER A 934 -45.32 -11.11 -4.54
CA SER A 934 -44.95 -12.22 -5.44
C SER A 934 -44.10 -11.74 -6.63
N THR A 935 -44.37 -10.54 -7.16
CA THR A 935 -43.57 -9.91 -8.22
C THR A 935 -42.15 -9.57 -7.76
N TYR A 936 -41.96 -9.10 -6.53
CA TYR A 936 -40.63 -8.82 -5.99
C TYR A 936 -39.87 -10.10 -5.67
N LYS A 937 -40.52 -11.12 -5.08
CA LYS A 937 -39.89 -12.45 -4.87
C LYS A 937 -39.48 -13.11 -6.19
N GLN A 938 -40.27 -12.96 -7.26
CA GLN A 938 -39.89 -13.43 -8.59
C GLN A 938 -38.71 -12.63 -9.19
N PHE A 939 -38.63 -11.32 -8.96
CA PHE A 939 -37.45 -10.53 -9.33
C PHE A 939 -36.20 -11.00 -8.56
N LEU A 940 -36.28 -11.13 -7.24
CA LEU A 940 -35.16 -11.62 -6.41
C LEU A 940 -34.69 -13.01 -6.88
N LYS A 941 -35.61 -13.87 -7.31
CA LYS A 941 -35.28 -15.17 -7.89
C LYS A 941 -34.50 -15.03 -9.20
N ASN A 942 -35.04 -14.29 -10.16
CA ASN A 942 -34.36 -14.05 -11.44
C ASN A 942 -32.97 -13.40 -11.22
N PHE A 943 -32.84 -12.53 -10.21
CA PHE A 943 -31.60 -11.82 -9.88
C PHE A 943 -30.58 -12.72 -9.16
N PHE A 944 -31.02 -13.68 -8.35
CA PHE A 944 -30.14 -14.76 -7.87
C PHE A 944 -29.63 -15.62 -9.05
N GLU A 945 -30.53 -16.08 -9.92
CA GLU A 945 -30.21 -16.94 -11.07
C GLU A 945 -29.23 -16.26 -12.04
N ALA A 946 -29.51 -15.01 -12.42
CA ALA A 946 -28.64 -14.19 -13.27
C ALA A 946 -27.23 -14.01 -12.69
N GLN A 947 -27.13 -13.77 -11.37
CA GLN A 947 -25.84 -13.64 -10.68
C GLN A 947 -25.06 -14.95 -10.70
N VAL A 948 -25.66 -16.08 -10.29
CA VAL A 948 -24.91 -17.35 -10.24
C VAL A 948 -24.52 -17.87 -11.63
N GLU A 949 -25.25 -17.56 -12.69
CA GLU A 949 -24.84 -17.85 -14.07
C GLU A 949 -23.66 -17.01 -14.56
N ALA A 950 -23.64 -15.72 -14.19
CA ALA A 950 -22.52 -14.82 -14.46
C ALA A 950 -21.25 -15.25 -13.73
N PHE A 951 -21.36 -15.59 -12.44
CA PHE A 951 -20.21 -15.96 -11.61
C PHE A 951 -19.69 -17.39 -11.91
N GLU A 952 -20.56 -18.30 -12.36
CA GLU A 952 -20.16 -19.64 -12.82
C GLU A 952 -19.43 -19.64 -14.19
N GLN A 953 -19.26 -18.49 -14.86
CA GLN A 953 -18.28 -18.37 -15.95
C GLN A 953 -16.83 -18.55 -15.44
N GLY A 954 -16.57 -18.10 -14.21
CA GLY A 954 -15.30 -18.27 -13.54
C GLY A 954 -15.20 -19.59 -12.77
N SER A 955 -14.72 -19.50 -11.53
CA SER A 955 -14.49 -20.63 -10.63
C SER A 955 -15.70 -20.92 -9.72
N GLY A 956 -16.63 -19.96 -9.56
CA GLY A 956 -17.85 -20.10 -8.76
C GLY A 956 -18.13 -18.90 -7.85
N TRP A 957 -18.99 -19.12 -6.85
CA TRP A 957 -19.57 -18.07 -6.02
C TRP A 957 -19.79 -18.49 -4.55
N PHE A 958 -19.78 -17.49 -3.67
CA PHE A 958 -20.11 -17.59 -2.25
C PHE A 958 -21.11 -16.49 -1.87
N PHE A 959 -22.32 -16.87 -1.47
CA PHE A 959 -23.36 -15.90 -1.08
C PHE A 959 -23.06 -15.31 0.32
N TRP A 960 -23.11 -13.99 0.43
CA TRP A 960 -23.05 -13.26 1.71
C TRP A 960 -24.47 -12.92 2.18
N ASN A 961 -25.00 -13.49 3.26
CA ASN A 961 -24.45 -14.46 4.21
C ASN A 961 -25.37 -15.70 4.33
N PHE A 962 -24.93 -16.76 5.01
CA PHE A 962 -25.84 -17.91 5.26
C PHE A 962 -27.11 -17.50 6.02
N LYS A 963 -26.98 -16.65 7.05
CA LYS A 963 -28.08 -16.04 7.80
C LYS A 963 -27.73 -14.67 8.39
N THR A 964 -28.75 -13.91 8.77
CA THR A 964 -28.66 -12.74 9.65
C THR A 964 -29.73 -12.84 10.74
N GLU A 965 -29.77 -11.94 11.71
CA GLU A 965 -30.89 -11.84 12.66
C GLU A 965 -32.08 -11.03 12.14
N SER A 966 -31.88 -10.12 11.18
CA SER A 966 -32.86 -9.04 10.90
C SER A 966 -32.96 -8.54 9.46
N ASN A 967 -32.31 -9.18 8.47
CA ASN A 967 -32.59 -8.88 7.06
C ASN A 967 -32.51 -10.12 6.14
N PRO A 968 -33.58 -10.45 5.40
CA PRO A 968 -33.65 -11.67 4.60
C PRO A 968 -32.96 -11.58 3.23
N LEU A 969 -32.68 -10.38 2.70
CA LEU A 969 -31.94 -10.21 1.43
C LEU A 969 -30.46 -10.60 1.57
N TRP A 970 -29.97 -10.59 2.81
CA TRP A 970 -28.63 -10.99 3.23
C TRP A 970 -28.59 -12.39 3.86
N SER A 971 -29.67 -13.17 3.79
CA SER A 971 -29.70 -14.58 4.23
C SER A 971 -30.02 -15.54 3.09
N TYR A 972 -29.08 -16.46 2.84
CA TYR A 972 -29.30 -17.59 1.95
C TYR A 972 -30.44 -18.50 2.46
N PHE A 973 -30.49 -18.77 3.77
CA PHE A 973 -31.52 -19.59 4.39
C PHE A 973 -32.92 -18.99 4.27
N ASP A 974 -33.09 -17.69 4.57
CA ASP A 974 -34.38 -17.01 4.38
C ASP A 974 -34.77 -17.00 2.90
N GLY A 975 -33.84 -16.74 1.99
CA GLY A 975 -34.12 -16.75 0.55
C GLY A 975 -34.61 -18.12 0.04
N VAL A 976 -34.10 -19.22 0.58
CA VAL A 976 -34.60 -20.57 0.26
C VAL A 976 -35.97 -20.83 0.89
N ASP A 977 -36.15 -20.48 2.17
CA ASP A 977 -37.40 -20.74 2.90
C ASP A 977 -38.56 -19.86 2.39
N GLN A 978 -38.25 -18.68 1.86
CA GLN A 978 -39.17 -17.74 1.22
C GLN A 978 -39.32 -17.95 -0.30
N GLY A 979 -38.52 -18.85 -0.90
CA GLY A 979 -38.70 -19.36 -2.26
C GLY A 979 -38.09 -18.53 -3.40
N TRP A 980 -37.19 -17.58 -3.12
CA TRP A 980 -36.44 -16.86 -4.16
C TRP A 980 -35.00 -17.38 -4.39
N ILE A 981 -34.51 -18.28 -3.53
CA ILE A 981 -33.30 -19.08 -3.80
C ILE A 981 -33.73 -20.55 -3.99
N PRO A 982 -33.18 -21.28 -4.98
CA PRO A 982 -33.53 -22.69 -5.21
C PRO A 982 -33.13 -23.58 -4.03
N LYS A 983 -33.91 -24.65 -3.80
CA LYS A 983 -33.65 -25.64 -2.73
C LYS A 983 -32.49 -26.59 -3.00
N ASP A 984 -31.95 -26.58 -4.21
CA ASP A 984 -30.69 -27.24 -4.59
C ASP A 984 -29.94 -26.29 -5.52
N ALA A 985 -28.75 -25.86 -5.11
CA ALA A 985 -27.89 -24.97 -5.89
C ALA A 985 -27.48 -25.56 -7.26
N ASN A 986 -27.59 -26.88 -7.43
CA ASN A 986 -27.28 -27.62 -8.67
C ASN A 986 -28.49 -27.77 -9.59
N ASN A 987 -29.72 -27.60 -9.09
CA ASN A 987 -30.97 -27.82 -9.82
C ASN A 987 -31.89 -26.59 -9.73
N ARG A 988 -31.45 -25.50 -10.35
CA ARG A 988 -32.13 -24.18 -10.32
C ARG A 988 -33.19 -23.97 -11.42
N GLY A 989 -33.20 -24.81 -12.45
CA GLY A 989 -34.08 -24.68 -13.63
C GLY A 989 -33.36 -24.11 -14.86
N PRO A 990 -34.10 -23.65 -15.89
CA PRO A 990 -33.49 -23.01 -17.06
C PRO A 990 -32.87 -21.67 -16.67
N GLY A 991 -31.61 -21.45 -17.03
CA GLY A 991 -30.86 -20.27 -16.62
C GLY A 991 -31.44 -18.96 -17.16
N PHE A 992 -31.53 -17.93 -16.30
CA PHE A 992 -32.12 -16.64 -16.64
C PHE A 992 -31.36 -15.93 -17.75
N CYS A 993 -30.03 -15.89 -17.69
CA CYS A 993 -29.22 -15.20 -18.69
C CYS A 993 -29.27 -15.93 -20.03
N ALA A 994 -29.14 -17.25 -20.01
CA ALA A 994 -29.25 -18.08 -21.21
C ALA A 994 -30.64 -18.00 -21.86
N ALA A 995 -31.71 -18.06 -21.08
CA ALA A 995 -33.09 -18.01 -21.57
C ALA A 995 -33.47 -16.63 -22.17
N ASN A 996 -32.79 -15.55 -21.77
CA ASN A 996 -32.96 -14.21 -22.31
C ASN A 996 -31.93 -13.84 -23.39
N GLY A 997 -31.14 -14.81 -23.89
CA GLY A 997 -30.25 -14.63 -25.04
C GLY A 997 -28.93 -13.91 -24.74
N PHE A 998 -28.50 -13.83 -23.48
CA PHE A 998 -27.19 -13.27 -23.14
C PHE A 998 -26.07 -14.25 -23.49
N SER A 999 -25.04 -13.77 -24.19
CA SER A 999 -23.88 -14.57 -24.59
C SER A 999 -22.94 -14.78 -23.40
N LEU A 1000 -22.97 -15.98 -22.83
CA LEU A 1000 -22.06 -16.43 -21.78
C LEU A 1000 -20.93 -17.23 -22.46
N ASN A 1001 -19.80 -16.56 -22.68
CA ASN A 1001 -18.79 -16.98 -23.65
C ASN A 1001 -18.01 -18.25 -23.28
N ARG A 1002 -18.09 -18.75 -22.05
CA ARG A 1002 -17.49 -20.04 -21.67
C ARG A 1002 -18.45 -21.19 -22.01
N THR A 1003 -18.68 -21.41 -23.30
CA THR A 1003 -19.25 -22.68 -23.79
C THR A 1003 -18.37 -23.83 -23.32
N LEU A 1004 -18.96 -24.75 -22.55
CA LEU A 1004 -18.32 -26.01 -22.16
C LEU A 1004 -18.08 -26.86 -23.42
N SER A 1005 -16.88 -26.75 -24.00
CA SER A 1005 -16.42 -27.61 -25.08
C SER A 1005 -16.27 -29.03 -24.55
N SER A 1006 -17.13 -29.94 -25.00
CA SER A 1006 -17.02 -31.36 -24.70
C SER A 1006 -16.02 -32.02 -25.65
N GLU A 1007 -14.76 -32.07 -25.22
CA GLU A 1007 -13.70 -32.95 -25.73
C GLU A 1007 -13.03 -33.68 -24.57
#